data_AF-A0A1G9H1K4-F1
#
_entry.id   AF-A0A1G9H1K4-F1
#
_cell.length_a   1.000
_cell.length_b   1.000
_cell.length_c   1.000
_cell.angle_alpha   90.00
_cell.angle_beta   90.00
_cell.angle_gamma   90.00
#
_symmetry.space_group_name_H-M   'P 1'
#
loop_
_entity.id
_entity.type
_entity.pdbx_description
1 polymer ?
#
loop_
_entity_poly.entity_id
_entity_poly.type
_entity_poly.pdbx_seq_one_letter_code
_entity_poly.pdbx_strand_id
1 'polypeptide(L)'
;MKFRQLFNHWTYETFPPGRLLRRRYNSFKMLMDLEEECLFIISRIEDIGFGLSEVDWANIEKLSIDLGNKVQLMLEQLQSMNPVRFMDLMDYYNKINFYVRMAVTVPDPEIPVPFTIPLSESTTHATHAGANAVNLARIITETDIPVLDGIVIGSGVYNYFIEANDLRIHIDHILESVTTTETDQLQSTSEALTSLFMKGQMPDVITNELEIAALETSKGGYLLTLSASVTPEDKTCILPENSIKVQNVKPQDIVSAWKKAVLCKFSPESINARIKLGYSNRETPVAVIIQPEINTQDSGLIETMHNAEISLPPADQEIGCSVILSEKDSSPFIFSRREKQRMLSHPEQQSLSLHSAKTIAASGHQIEEMLGEPQKCKWITDLRNQVFITSTEPYPNSGKRAVDRMKRTLQYIADLNISAKNTEMFLPEKSKSMYDLVRFANEKAVSEMFSLVSKEGLGLDGAKHLTARQPISLTVLNLEDGLFTTAAGKMEITPDDIKSSPMWALWFGLGSKRPGWSAENSVDGYAILSKTYLNIKLKSEKDLSEIDAVCDPEIEKNHIHFRFKGGEGTPDERIARIEFIKNILAPLGFEITNQGDLIEAVHKAATEPEIQKKLATIGHIVAHIAISNPVAQNSQQAIKEAVIFSAGLG
;
A
#
# COMPACT_ATOMS: atom_id res chain seq x y z
N MET A 1 -14.60 -10.89 -27.99
CA MET A 1 -15.97 -10.33 -27.89
C MET A 1 -16.41 -10.49 -26.43
N LYS A 2 -16.71 -9.41 -25.67
CA LYS A 2 -16.95 -9.50 -24.21
C LYS A 2 -18.23 -10.33 -23.92
N PHE A 3 -18.27 -11.11 -22.82
CA PHE A 3 -19.47 -11.77 -22.20
C PHE A 3 -20.78 -10.99 -22.44
N ARG A 4 -20.66 -9.66 -22.33
CA ARG A 4 -21.68 -8.64 -22.55
C ARG A 4 -22.44 -8.72 -23.89
N GLN A 5 -21.85 -9.19 -24.99
CA GLN A 5 -22.48 -9.17 -26.33
C GLN A 5 -23.20 -10.48 -26.66
N LEU A 6 -22.65 -11.62 -26.26
CA LEU A 6 -23.30 -12.93 -26.40
C LEU A 6 -24.59 -12.98 -25.58
N PHE A 7 -24.53 -12.64 -24.28
CA PHE A 7 -25.71 -12.66 -23.43
C PHE A 7 -26.78 -11.63 -23.82
N ASN A 8 -26.38 -10.49 -24.39
CA ASN A 8 -27.30 -9.48 -24.92
C ASN A 8 -28.05 -9.96 -26.17
N HIS A 9 -27.40 -10.73 -27.04
CA HIS A 9 -28.04 -11.26 -28.26
C HIS A 9 -29.07 -12.34 -27.92
N TRP A 10 -28.76 -13.17 -26.92
CA TRP A 10 -29.57 -14.33 -26.55
C TRP A 10 -30.80 -13.95 -25.70
N THR A 11 -30.67 -12.91 -24.86
CA THR A 11 -31.81 -12.40 -24.06
C THR A 11 -32.96 -11.86 -24.90
N TYR A 12 -32.73 -11.49 -26.17
CA TYR A 12 -33.80 -11.10 -27.08
C TYR A 12 -34.58 -12.28 -27.67
N GLU A 13 -34.00 -13.49 -27.69
CA GLU A 13 -34.61 -14.67 -28.32
C GLU A 13 -35.22 -15.67 -27.31
N THR A 14 -34.64 -15.84 -26.11
CA THR A 14 -35.06 -16.88 -25.14
C THR A 14 -35.90 -16.38 -23.96
N PHE A 15 -35.96 -15.07 -23.69
CA PHE A 15 -36.74 -14.53 -22.56
C PHE A 15 -37.94 -13.71 -23.06
N PRO A 16 -39.20 -14.06 -22.72
CA PRO A 16 -40.35 -13.23 -23.09
C PRO A 16 -40.25 -11.83 -22.46
N PRO A 17 -40.78 -10.78 -23.12
CA PRO A 17 -40.43 -9.39 -22.84
C PRO A 17 -41.15 -8.83 -21.60
N GLY A 18 -40.79 -9.30 -20.41
CA GLY A 18 -41.17 -8.68 -19.14
C GLY A 18 -40.17 -7.59 -18.73
N ARG A 19 -40.59 -6.31 -18.67
CA ARG A 19 -39.75 -5.18 -18.21
C ARG A 19 -39.05 -5.43 -16.86
N LEU A 20 -39.69 -6.18 -15.96
CA LEU A 20 -39.18 -6.55 -14.64
C LEU A 20 -38.00 -7.53 -14.71
N LEU A 21 -38.06 -8.56 -15.56
CA LEU A 21 -36.99 -9.55 -15.70
C LEU A 21 -35.71 -8.90 -16.27
N ARG A 22 -35.87 -8.05 -17.30
CA ARG A 22 -34.78 -7.29 -17.92
C ARG A 22 -34.08 -6.37 -16.94
N ARG A 23 -34.83 -5.71 -16.05
CA ARG A 23 -34.25 -4.82 -15.01
C ARG A 23 -33.39 -5.61 -14.02
N ARG A 24 -33.88 -6.75 -13.52
CA ARG A 24 -33.15 -7.60 -12.58
C ARG A 24 -31.89 -8.19 -13.22
N TYR A 25 -31.97 -8.61 -14.47
CA TYR A 25 -30.83 -9.07 -15.25
C TYR A 25 -29.76 -7.98 -15.41
N ASN A 26 -30.15 -6.77 -15.82
CA ASN A 26 -29.21 -5.66 -15.97
C ASN A 26 -28.54 -5.31 -14.64
N SER A 27 -29.29 -5.38 -13.53
CA SER A 27 -28.75 -5.16 -12.18
C SER A 27 -27.75 -6.25 -11.81
N PHE A 28 -28.06 -7.52 -12.08
CA PHE A 28 -27.13 -8.64 -11.89
C PHE A 28 -25.83 -8.45 -12.70
N LYS A 29 -25.94 -8.10 -13.98
CA LYS A 29 -24.76 -7.87 -14.83
C LYS A 29 -23.86 -6.75 -14.29
N MET A 30 -24.46 -5.63 -13.89
CA MET A 30 -23.72 -4.52 -13.29
C MET A 30 -23.07 -4.91 -11.96
N LEU A 31 -23.75 -5.73 -11.15
CA LEU A 31 -23.21 -6.26 -9.89
C LEU A 31 -21.96 -7.09 -10.12
N MET A 32 -21.95 -7.93 -11.16
CA MET A 32 -20.80 -8.77 -11.52
C MET A 32 -19.60 -7.96 -12.00
N ASP A 33 -19.86 -6.90 -12.79
CA ASP A 33 -18.81 -5.96 -13.20
C ASP A 33 -18.22 -5.23 -11.97
N LEU A 34 -19.06 -4.83 -11.01
CA LEU A 34 -18.63 -4.17 -9.78
C LEU A 34 -17.86 -5.10 -8.83
N GLU A 35 -18.24 -6.38 -8.76
CA GLU A 35 -17.50 -7.39 -7.98
C GLU A 35 -16.04 -7.44 -8.42
N GLU A 36 -15.80 -7.53 -9.73
CA GLU A 36 -14.46 -7.58 -10.32
C GLU A 36 -13.61 -6.38 -9.90
N GLU A 37 -14.16 -5.16 -10.04
CA GLU A 37 -13.48 -3.93 -9.63
C GLU A 37 -13.18 -3.94 -8.11
N CYS A 38 -14.11 -4.43 -7.28
CA CYS A 38 -13.89 -4.53 -5.83
C CYS A 38 -12.74 -5.50 -5.50
N LEU A 39 -12.72 -6.70 -6.11
CA LEU A 39 -11.69 -7.71 -5.85
C LEU A 39 -10.30 -7.23 -6.25
N PHE A 40 -10.20 -6.46 -7.33
CA PHE A 40 -8.96 -5.81 -7.76
C PHE A 40 -8.47 -4.78 -6.73
N ILE A 41 -9.35 -3.91 -6.26
CA ILE A 41 -8.99 -2.90 -5.24
C ILE A 41 -8.59 -3.57 -3.92
N ILE A 42 -9.34 -4.58 -3.46
CA ILE A 42 -9.01 -5.35 -2.26
C ILE A 42 -7.63 -5.98 -2.39
N SER A 43 -7.35 -6.63 -3.53
CA SER A 43 -6.02 -7.21 -3.81
C SER A 43 -4.90 -6.15 -3.78
N ARG A 44 -5.15 -4.95 -4.33
CA ARG A 44 -4.17 -3.86 -4.26
C ARG A 44 -3.86 -3.46 -2.81
N ILE A 45 -4.88 -3.34 -1.98
CA ILE A 45 -4.75 -2.99 -0.56
C ILE A 45 -4.04 -4.12 0.20
N GLU A 46 -4.33 -5.38 -0.10
CA GLU A 46 -3.62 -6.54 0.46
C GLU A 46 -2.13 -6.49 0.15
N ASP A 47 -1.74 -6.24 -1.11
CA ASP A 47 -0.33 -6.14 -1.52
C ASP A 47 0.44 -5.08 -0.72
N ILE A 48 -0.19 -3.92 -0.52
CA ILE A 48 0.38 -2.84 0.28
C ILE A 48 0.53 -3.29 1.74
N GLY A 49 -0.49 -3.95 2.28
CA GLY A 49 -0.47 -4.41 3.67
C GLY A 49 0.49 -5.56 3.96
N PHE A 50 0.83 -6.34 2.94
CA PHE A 50 1.87 -7.36 3.02
C PHE A 50 3.27 -6.84 2.68
N GLY A 51 3.41 -5.55 2.35
CA GLY A 51 4.69 -4.93 2.02
C GLY A 51 5.24 -5.33 0.65
N LEU A 52 4.39 -5.85 -0.25
CA LEU A 52 4.75 -6.18 -1.63
C LEU A 52 4.76 -4.93 -2.53
N SER A 53 4.05 -3.87 -2.11
CA SER A 53 4.01 -2.58 -2.79
C SER A 53 4.15 -1.46 -1.77
N GLU A 54 5.11 -0.56 -2.01
CA GLU A 54 5.27 0.67 -1.23
C GLU A 54 4.52 1.81 -1.94
N VAL A 55 3.52 2.39 -1.27
CA VAL A 55 2.69 3.48 -1.83
C VAL A 55 2.54 4.60 -0.81
N ASP A 56 2.13 5.77 -1.29
CA ASP A 56 1.73 6.85 -0.39
C ASP A 56 0.43 6.52 0.38
N TRP A 57 0.31 7.00 1.62
CA TRP A 57 -0.90 6.83 2.41
C TRP A 57 -2.13 7.46 1.73
N ALA A 58 -1.97 8.56 0.98
CA ALA A 58 -3.05 9.16 0.18
C ALA A 58 -3.61 8.19 -0.87
N ASN A 59 -2.77 7.31 -1.44
CA ASN A 59 -3.23 6.26 -2.35
C ASN A 59 -4.10 5.22 -1.61
N ILE A 60 -3.74 4.85 -0.38
CA ILE A 60 -4.51 3.90 0.44
C ILE A 60 -5.88 4.50 0.83
N GLU A 61 -5.91 5.78 1.21
CA GLU A 61 -7.15 6.53 1.46
C GLU A 61 -8.06 6.51 0.22
N LYS A 62 -7.51 6.83 -0.96
CA LYS A 62 -8.25 6.79 -2.23
C LYS A 62 -8.79 5.40 -2.56
N LEU A 63 -7.96 4.36 -2.51
CA LEU A 63 -8.38 2.98 -2.80
C LEU A 63 -9.51 2.55 -1.86
N SER A 64 -9.45 2.96 -0.60
CA SER A 64 -10.48 2.64 0.40
C SER A 64 -11.81 3.35 0.10
N ILE A 65 -11.76 4.62 -0.33
CA ILE A 65 -12.93 5.40 -0.76
C ILE A 65 -13.53 4.77 -2.03
N ASP A 66 -12.70 4.45 -3.03
CA ASP A 66 -13.12 3.84 -4.28
C ASP A 66 -13.79 2.49 -4.02
N LEU A 67 -13.20 1.63 -3.17
CA LEU A 67 -13.81 0.38 -2.75
C LEU A 67 -15.16 0.60 -2.08
N GLY A 68 -15.24 1.53 -1.13
CA GLY A 68 -16.48 1.88 -0.45
C GLY A 68 -17.59 2.28 -1.42
N ASN A 69 -17.28 3.12 -2.42
CA ASN A 69 -18.23 3.54 -3.45
C ASN A 69 -18.69 2.36 -4.34
N LYS A 70 -17.76 1.48 -4.73
CA LYS A 70 -18.08 0.32 -5.58
C LYS A 70 -18.93 -0.71 -4.84
N VAL A 71 -18.60 -0.99 -3.58
CA VAL A 71 -19.41 -1.87 -2.72
C VAL A 71 -20.81 -1.29 -2.54
N GLN A 72 -20.93 0.02 -2.29
CA GLN A 72 -22.25 0.66 -2.19
C GLN A 72 -23.09 0.43 -3.45
N LEU A 73 -22.55 0.77 -4.63
CA LEU A 73 -23.24 0.59 -5.91
C LEU A 73 -23.64 -0.87 -6.16
N MET A 74 -22.79 -1.82 -5.75
CA MET A 74 -23.02 -3.25 -5.90
C MET A 74 -24.18 -3.71 -5.01
N LEU A 75 -24.27 -3.23 -3.77
CA LEU A 75 -25.41 -3.52 -2.87
C LEU A 75 -26.71 -2.87 -3.37
N GLU A 76 -26.65 -1.68 -3.98
CA GLU A 76 -27.80 -1.05 -4.64
C GLU A 76 -28.32 -1.90 -5.80
N GLN A 77 -27.42 -2.52 -6.58
CA GLN A 77 -27.84 -3.45 -7.64
C GLN A 77 -28.56 -4.67 -7.06
N LEU A 78 -28.05 -5.23 -5.96
CA LEU A 78 -28.70 -6.35 -5.29
C LEU A 78 -30.08 -5.97 -4.74
N GLN A 79 -30.22 -4.78 -4.16
CA GLN A 79 -31.52 -4.24 -3.74
C GLN A 79 -32.47 -4.03 -4.93
N SER A 80 -31.98 -3.55 -6.08
CA SER A 80 -32.78 -3.43 -7.31
C SER A 80 -33.29 -4.79 -7.81
N MET A 81 -32.53 -5.87 -7.58
CA MET A 81 -32.97 -7.23 -7.88
C MET A 81 -34.13 -7.67 -6.98
N ASN A 82 -34.02 -7.46 -5.67
CA ASN A 82 -35.07 -7.81 -4.70
C ASN A 82 -35.10 -6.84 -3.49
N PRO A 83 -35.92 -5.77 -3.55
CA PRO A 83 -35.91 -4.72 -2.53
C PRO A 83 -36.34 -5.20 -1.14
N VAL A 84 -37.31 -6.13 -1.07
CA VAL A 84 -37.87 -6.61 0.20
C VAL A 84 -36.87 -7.48 0.95
N ARG A 85 -36.13 -8.34 0.22
CA ARG A 85 -35.17 -9.26 0.84
C ARG A 85 -33.91 -8.56 1.37
N PHE A 86 -33.55 -7.42 0.79
CA PHE A 86 -32.28 -6.74 1.05
C PHE A 86 -32.44 -5.30 1.56
N MET A 87 -33.58 -4.98 2.17
CA MET A 87 -33.91 -3.62 2.63
C MET A 87 -32.85 -3.06 3.59
N ASP A 88 -32.36 -3.88 4.53
CA ASP A 88 -31.45 -3.43 5.61
C ASP A 88 -29.95 -3.50 5.23
N LEU A 89 -29.63 -3.88 3.99
CA LEU A 89 -28.25 -4.14 3.55
C LEU A 89 -27.33 -2.92 3.68
N MET A 90 -27.90 -1.73 3.50
CA MET A 90 -27.16 -0.46 3.58
C MET A 90 -26.71 -0.11 5.00
N ASP A 91 -27.39 -0.59 6.04
CA ASP A 91 -26.99 -0.30 7.42
C ASP A 91 -25.68 -1.02 7.78
N TYR A 92 -25.51 -2.26 7.30
CA TYR A 92 -24.26 -3.01 7.46
C TYR A 92 -23.12 -2.38 6.66
N TYR A 93 -23.41 -1.92 5.43
CA TYR A 93 -22.45 -1.15 4.64
C TYR A 93 -22.00 0.11 5.37
N ASN A 94 -22.93 0.95 5.84
CA ASN A 94 -22.63 2.20 6.53
C ASN A 94 -21.76 1.95 7.78
N LYS A 95 -22.07 0.91 8.54
CA LYS A 95 -21.29 0.50 9.71
C LYS A 95 -19.86 0.10 9.34
N ILE A 96 -19.68 -0.79 8.37
CA ILE A 96 -18.35 -1.28 7.96
C ILE A 96 -17.55 -0.14 7.32
N ASN A 97 -18.16 0.64 6.43
CA ASN A 97 -17.53 1.80 5.80
C ASN A 97 -17.09 2.86 6.80
N PHE A 98 -17.86 3.07 7.87
CA PHE A 98 -17.43 3.94 8.97
C PHE A 98 -16.13 3.44 9.62
N TYR A 99 -16.02 2.15 9.93
CA TYR A 99 -14.78 1.59 10.51
C TYR A 99 -13.60 1.62 9.55
N VAL A 100 -13.82 1.36 8.26
CA VAL A 100 -12.80 1.54 7.22
C VAL A 100 -12.30 2.98 7.19
N ARG A 101 -13.21 3.96 7.12
CA ARG A 101 -12.83 5.38 7.15
C ARG A 101 -12.07 5.74 8.41
N MET A 102 -12.48 5.25 9.58
CA MET A 102 -11.77 5.49 10.84
C MET A 102 -10.38 4.85 10.89
N ALA A 103 -10.19 3.70 10.23
CA ALA A 103 -8.88 3.04 10.18
C ALA A 103 -7.89 3.76 9.24
N VAL A 104 -8.39 4.31 8.13
CA VAL A 104 -7.54 4.86 7.07
C VAL A 104 -7.36 6.37 7.15
N THR A 105 -8.39 7.12 7.57
CA THR A 105 -8.35 8.59 7.59
C THR A 105 -7.34 9.09 8.62
N VAL A 106 -6.43 9.95 8.18
CA VAL A 106 -5.55 10.70 9.08
C VAL A 106 -6.17 12.05 9.41
N PRO A 107 -6.35 12.39 10.71
CA PRO A 107 -6.84 13.69 11.12
C PRO A 107 -6.00 14.83 10.54
N ASP A 108 -6.64 15.97 10.32
CA ASP A 108 -5.89 17.16 9.94
C ASP A 108 -5.04 17.63 11.12
N PRO A 109 -3.71 17.84 10.94
CA PRO A 109 -2.86 18.40 11.97
C PRO A 109 -3.38 19.72 12.51
N GLU A 110 -3.21 19.89 13.82
CA GLU A 110 -3.50 21.15 14.49
C GLU A 110 -2.55 22.26 14.01
N ILE A 111 -2.97 23.51 14.23
CA ILE A 111 -2.13 24.69 14.00
C ILE A 111 -1.69 25.22 15.37
N PRO A 112 -0.59 24.69 15.93
CA PRO A 112 -0.13 25.08 17.25
C PRO A 112 0.42 26.51 17.25
N VAL A 113 0.23 27.17 18.39
CA VAL A 113 0.83 28.46 18.74
C VAL A 113 1.71 28.28 19.98
N PRO A 114 2.79 29.07 20.15
CA PRO A 114 3.24 30.18 19.29
C PRO A 114 3.88 29.71 17.98
N PHE A 115 3.87 30.58 16.95
CA PHE A 115 4.48 30.27 15.63
C PHE A 115 6.00 30.31 15.65
N THR A 116 6.58 31.12 16.53
CA THR A 116 8.01 31.28 16.72
C THR A 116 8.36 31.00 18.17
N ILE A 117 9.42 30.24 18.42
CA ILE A 117 9.81 29.77 19.74
C ILE A 117 11.31 30.06 19.93
N PRO A 118 11.74 30.71 21.02
CA PRO A 118 13.17 30.80 21.35
C PRO A 118 13.81 29.41 21.44
N LEU A 119 15.02 29.23 20.90
CA LEU A 119 15.65 27.89 20.85
C LEU A 119 15.72 27.23 22.24
N SER A 120 16.05 27.99 23.28
CA SER A 120 16.12 27.52 24.67
C SER A 120 14.80 27.01 25.25
N GLU A 121 13.66 27.45 24.72
CA GLU A 121 12.32 27.09 25.22
C GLU A 121 11.67 25.93 24.44
N SER A 122 12.34 25.41 23.41
CA SER A 122 11.79 24.39 22.50
C SER A 122 11.30 23.11 23.20
N THR A 123 11.85 22.76 24.36
CA THR A 123 11.42 21.60 25.17
C THR A 123 9.98 21.74 25.69
N THR A 124 9.52 22.97 25.94
CA THR A 124 8.14 23.23 26.38
C THR A 124 7.12 23.10 25.25
N HIS A 125 7.58 23.25 24.00
CA HIS A 125 6.80 23.20 22.77
C HIS A 125 7.23 22.03 21.86
N ALA A 126 7.58 20.89 22.47
CA ALA A 126 8.28 19.79 21.80
C ALA A 126 7.56 19.25 20.55
N THR A 127 6.23 19.22 20.55
CA THR A 127 5.43 18.68 19.44
C THR A 127 5.59 19.45 18.14
N HIS A 128 5.82 20.77 18.21
CA HIS A 128 5.87 21.63 17.02
C HIS A 128 7.17 22.40 16.82
N ALA A 129 8.08 22.40 17.79
CA ALA A 129 9.45 22.86 17.58
C ALA A 129 10.28 21.90 16.70
N GLY A 130 9.90 20.61 16.66
CA GLY A 130 10.62 19.57 15.93
C GLY A 130 11.82 18.99 16.69
N ALA A 131 12.23 17.78 16.34
CA ALA A 131 13.19 17.01 17.14
C ALA A 131 14.58 17.64 17.24
N ASN A 132 15.07 18.25 16.15
CA ASN A 132 16.39 18.91 16.16
C ASN A 132 16.41 20.10 17.15
N ALA A 133 15.38 20.95 17.12
CA ALA A 133 15.28 22.09 18.02
C ALA A 133 15.14 21.66 19.48
N VAL A 134 14.31 20.65 19.74
CA VAL A 134 14.17 20.05 21.08
C VAL A 134 15.49 19.51 21.59
N ASN A 135 16.25 18.79 20.75
CA ASN A 135 17.55 18.25 21.16
C ASN A 135 18.56 19.36 21.46
N LEU A 136 18.61 20.42 20.64
CA LEU A 136 19.47 21.58 20.93
C LEU A 136 19.08 22.30 22.22
N ALA A 137 17.78 22.47 22.46
CA ALA A 137 17.26 23.06 23.70
C ALA A 137 17.66 22.22 24.92
N ARG A 138 17.57 20.89 24.83
CA ARG A 138 18.04 19.97 25.87
C ARG A 138 19.53 20.14 26.14
N ILE A 139 20.37 20.26 25.10
CA ILE A 139 21.80 20.52 25.25
C ILE A 139 22.03 21.82 26.03
N ILE A 140 21.29 22.89 25.71
CA ILE A 140 21.38 24.19 26.41
C ILE A 140 20.99 24.06 27.90
N THR A 141 19.96 23.27 28.22
CA THR A 141 19.42 23.17 29.59
C THR A 141 20.10 22.12 30.46
N GLU A 142 20.61 21.03 29.88
CA GLU A 142 21.13 19.86 30.59
C GLU A 142 22.68 19.82 30.61
N THR A 143 23.37 20.64 29.80
CA THR A 143 24.84 20.61 29.67
C THR A 143 25.46 22.01 29.62
N ASP A 144 26.78 22.10 29.80
CA ASP A 144 27.57 23.32 29.63
C ASP A 144 28.08 23.51 28.18
N ILE A 145 27.59 22.72 27.23
CA ILE A 145 28.04 22.75 25.83
C ILE A 145 27.49 24.01 25.16
N PRO A 146 28.33 24.87 24.56
CA PRO A 146 27.84 26.04 23.84
C PRO A 146 27.04 25.62 22.60
N VAL A 147 25.80 26.08 22.51
CA VAL A 147 24.93 25.96 21.33
C VAL A 147 24.77 27.33 20.71
N LEU A 148 24.77 27.39 19.37
CA LEU A 148 24.49 28.64 18.67
C LEU A 148 23.01 29.00 18.86
N ASP A 149 22.76 30.13 19.51
CA ASP A 149 21.41 30.60 19.81
C ASP A 149 20.62 30.95 18.53
N GLY A 150 19.29 30.93 18.62
CA GLY A 150 18.41 31.14 17.48
C GLY A 150 16.93 31.10 17.82
N ILE A 151 16.11 31.19 16.78
CA ILE A 151 14.64 31.12 16.90
C ILE A 151 14.13 29.99 16.01
N VAL A 152 13.17 29.23 16.52
CA VAL A 152 12.51 28.13 15.82
C VAL A 152 11.21 28.63 15.24
N ILE A 153 11.03 28.48 13.93
CA ILE A 153 9.75 28.57 13.26
C ILE A 153 9.07 27.20 13.40
N GLY A 154 8.02 27.15 14.22
CA GLY A 154 7.31 25.91 14.52
C GLY A 154 6.51 25.36 13.34
N SER A 155 6.16 24.08 13.41
CA SER A 155 5.35 23.39 12.38
C SER A 155 3.97 24.01 12.15
N GLY A 156 3.44 24.76 13.12
CA GLY A 156 2.19 25.50 12.98
C GLY A 156 2.21 26.48 11.81
N VAL A 157 3.37 27.05 11.46
CA VAL A 157 3.50 27.93 10.29
C VAL A 157 3.29 27.17 8.99
N TYR A 158 3.83 25.95 8.87
CA TYR A 158 3.61 25.09 7.72
C TYR A 158 2.13 24.73 7.60
N ASN A 159 1.50 24.26 8.69
CA ASN A 159 0.09 23.86 8.68
C ASN A 159 -0.82 25.05 8.34
N TYR A 160 -0.58 26.22 8.93
CA TYR A 160 -1.33 27.44 8.61
C TYR A 160 -1.16 27.85 7.14
N PHE A 161 0.04 27.76 6.58
CA PHE A 161 0.29 28.06 5.17
C PHE A 161 -0.47 27.11 4.23
N ILE A 162 -0.51 25.80 4.56
CA ILE A 162 -1.25 24.80 3.78
C ILE A 162 -2.75 25.10 3.81
N GLU A 163 -3.33 25.39 4.98
CA GLU A 163 -4.75 25.69 5.13
C GLU A 163 -5.15 27.01 4.46
N ALA A 164 -4.38 28.09 4.68
CA ALA A 164 -4.70 29.40 4.12
C ALA A 164 -4.66 29.45 2.58
N ASN A 165 -4.06 28.45 1.94
CA ASN A 165 -3.94 28.34 0.49
C ASN A 165 -4.73 27.17 -0.10
N ASP A 166 -5.55 26.45 0.70
CA ASP A 166 -6.30 25.26 0.28
C ASP A 166 -5.43 24.19 -0.43
N LEU A 167 -4.16 24.07 -0.02
CA LEU A 167 -3.17 23.23 -0.72
C LEU A 167 -3.35 21.74 -0.41
N ARG A 168 -4.02 21.40 0.69
CA ARG A 168 -4.11 20.03 1.20
C ARG A 168 -4.69 19.05 0.19
N ILE A 169 -5.87 19.36 -0.34
CA ILE A 169 -6.56 18.53 -1.34
C ILE A 169 -5.70 18.34 -2.61
N HIS A 170 -5.02 19.41 -3.03
CA HIS A 170 -4.18 19.39 -4.23
C HIS A 170 -2.89 18.58 -4.02
N ILE A 171 -2.28 18.67 -2.83
CA ILE A 171 -1.12 17.85 -2.44
C ILE A 171 -1.52 16.37 -2.38
N ASP A 172 -2.64 16.06 -1.70
CA ASP A 172 -3.13 14.69 -1.56
C ASP A 172 -3.43 14.10 -2.95
N HIS A 173 -4.05 14.86 -3.87
CA HIS A 173 -4.30 14.40 -5.24
C HIS A 173 -3.03 14.06 -6.04
N ILE A 174 -1.94 14.80 -5.82
CA ILE A 174 -0.64 14.47 -6.42
C ILE A 174 -0.08 13.19 -5.80
N LEU A 175 -0.13 13.08 -4.47
CA LEU A 175 0.39 11.94 -3.72
C LEU A 175 -0.39 10.65 -3.95
N GLU A 176 -1.69 10.73 -4.23
CA GLU A 176 -2.53 9.60 -4.66
C GLU A 176 -1.95 8.84 -5.85
N SER A 177 -1.19 9.52 -6.72
CA SER A 177 -0.59 8.91 -7.90
C SER A 177 0.69 8.13 -7.60
N VAL A 178 1.27 8.25 -6.39
CA VAL A 178 2.53 7.60 -6.00
C VAL A 178 2.29 6.15 -5.63
N THR A 179 2.56 5.26 -6.58
CA THR A 179 2.28 3.82 -6.50
C THR A 179 3.53 2.95 -6.32
N THR A 180 4.71 3.54 -6.43
CA THR A 180 6.01 2.88 -6.22
C THR A 180 7.00 3.87 -5.58
N THR A 181 8.11 3.35 -5.06
CA THR A 181 9.26 4.13 -4.56
C THR A 181 10.38 4.25 -5.60
N GLU A 182 10.06 4.08 -6.89
CA GLU A 182 11.01 4.24 -7.99
C GLU A 182 11.42 5.71 -8.16
N THR A 183 12.70 5.93 -8.48
CA THR A 183 13.31 7.27 -8.53
C THR A 183 12.59 8.21 -9.52
N ASP A 184 12.17 7.72 -10.69
CA ASP A 184 11.56 8.55 -11.73
C ASP A 184 10.16 9.08 -11.32
N GLN A 185 9.34 8.22 -10.69
CA GLN A 185 8.02 8.61 -10.20
C GLN A 185 8.13 9.61 -9.04
N LEU A 186 9.08 9.38 -8.12
CA LEU A 186 9.30 10.29 -7.00
C LEU A 186 9.84 11.65 -7.44
N GLN A 187 10.70 11.69 -8.46
CA GLN A 187 11.24 12.94 -9.02
C GLN A 187 10.12 13.80 -9.64
N SER A 188 9.30 13.21 -10.52
CA SER A 188 8.18 13.94 -11.14
C SER A 188 7.13 14.41 -10.12
N THR A 189 6.87 13.61 -9.09
CA THR A 189 6.00 13.98 -7.96
C THR A 189 6.58 15.14 -7.17
N SER A 190 7.87 15.11 -6.85
CA SER A 190 8.59 16.18 -6.14
C SER A 190 8.50 17.52 -6.88
N GLU A 191 8.70 17.50 -8.20
CA GLU A 191 8.60 18.67 -9.06
C GLU A 191 7.18 19.26 -9.07
N ALA A 192 6.16 18.41 -9.16
CA ALA A 192 4.76 18.82 -9.11
C ALA A 192 4.39 19.47 -7.76
N LEU A 193 4.78 18.84 -6.65
CA LEU A 193 4.56 19.35 -5.29
C LEU A 193 5.30 20.67 -5.06
N THR A 194 6.54 20.77 -5.51
CA THR A 194 7.35 22.00 -5.40
C THR A 194 6.72 23.16 -6.17
N SER A 195 6.29 22.91 -7.41
CA SER A 195 5.61 23.89 -8.25
C SER A 195 4.29 24.36 -7.63
N LEU A 196 3.52 23.44 -7.05
CA LEU A 196 2.27 23.75 -6.34
C LEU A 196 2.54 24.60 -5.09
N PHE A 197 3.46 24.17 -4.23
CA PHE A 197 3.78 24.84 -2.97
C PHE A 197 4.30 26.26 -3.17
N MET A 198 5.18 26.47 -4.17
CA MET A 198 5.75 27.78 -4.47
C MET A 198 4.73 28.82 -4.95
N LYS A 199 3.58 28.39 -5.49
CA LYS A 199 2.48 29.28 -5.89
C LYS A 199 1.68 29.83 -4.71
N GLY A 200 1.72 29.16 -3.56
CA GLY A 200 0.99 29.60 -2.37
C GLY A 200 1.46 30.97 -1.87
N GLN A 201 0.55 31.80 -1.38
CA GLN A 201 0.83 33.12 -0.84
C GLN A 201 1.02 33.04 0.68
N MET A 202 1.99 33.79 1.20
CA MET A 202 2.23 33.82 2.64
C MET A 202 1.21 34.77 3.29
N PRO A 203 0.43 34.33 4.28
CA PRO A 203 -0.50 35.20 4.99
C PRO A 203 0.23 36.28 5.81
N ASP A 204 -0.32 37.50 5.85
CA ASP A 204 0.33 38.66 6.48
C ASP A 204 0.67 38.44 7.97
N VAL A 205 -0.20 37.75 8.70
CA VAL A 205 0.02 37.42 10.12
C VAL A 205 1.31 36.62 10.30
N ILE A 206 1.53 35.63 9.45
CA ILE A 206 2.75 34.81 9.49
C ILE A 206 3.96 35.61 8.99
N THR A 207 3.80 36.39 7.92
CA THR A 207 4.87 37.23 7.38
C THR A 207 5.47 38.13 8.47
N ASN A 208 4.61 38.81 9.25
CA ASN A 208 5.05 39.68 10.33
C ASN A 208 5.82 38.92 11.43
N GLU A 209 5.32 37.76 11.86
CA GLU A 209 6.00 36.92 12.87
C GLU A 209 7.39 36.45 12.39
N LEU A 210 7.49 36.02 11.12
CA LEU A 210 8.76 35.60 10.53
C LEU A 210 9.76 36.76 10.39
N GLU A 211 9.29 37.95 10.02
CA GLU A 211 10.12 39.16 9.95
C GLU A 211 10.63 39.59 11.33
N ILE A 212 9.79 39.54 12.36
CA ILE A 212 10.19 39.83 13.75
C ILE A 212 11.26 38.83 14.20
N ALA A 213 11.04 37.53 14.02
CA ALA A 213 12.02 36.50 14.36
C ALA A 213 13.34 36.68 13.59
N ALA A 214 13.28 37.02 12.30
CA ALA A 214 14.47 37.30 11.50
C ALA A 214 15.26 38.51 12.01
N LEU A 215 14.57 39.60 12.36
CA LEU A 215 15.19 40.80 12.89
C LEU A 215 15.82 40.55 14.26
N GLU A 216 15.14 39.83 15.15
CA GLU A 216 15.67 39.45 16.46
C GLU A 216 16.91 38.56 16.37
N THR A 217 16.91 37.61 15.43
CA THR A 217 18.06 36.71 15.20
C THR A 217 19.23 37.44 14.53
N SER A 218 18.95 38.43 13.68
CA SER A 218 19.96 39.21 12.94
C SER A 218 20.62 40.34 13.74
N LYS A 219 20.41 40.42 15.07
CA LYS A 219 21.05 41.43 15.93
C LYS A 219 22.56 41.49 15.68
N GLY A 220 23.05 42.68 15.32
CA GLY A 220 24.44 42.86 14.89
C GLY A 220 24.65 42.92 13.37
N GLY A 221 23.58 42.86 12.58
CA GLY A 221 23.63 42.96 11.12
C GLY A 221 24.07 41.66 10.44
N TYR A 222 23.95 40.53 11.14
CA TYR A 222 24.31 39.22 10.59
C TYR A 222 23.28 38.76 9.56
N LEU A 223 23.78 38.01 8.57
CA LEU A 223 22.94 37.19 7.71
C LEU A 223 22.39 36.00 8.51
N LEU A 224 21.42 35.30 7.95
CA LEU A 224 20.73 34.19 8.60
C LEU A 224 21.00 32.89 7.87
N THR A 225 21.01 31.82 8.65
CA THR A 225 20.97 30.43 8.20
C THR A 225 19.68 29.79 8.68
N LEU A 226 18.97 29.13 7.76
CA LEU A 226 17.78 28.34 8.06
C LEU A 226 18.12 26.86 7.93
N SER A 227 17.82 26.08 8.96
CA SER A 227 17.95 24.62 8.96
C SER A 227 16.57 24.00 9.14
N ALA A 228 16.04 23.38 8.10
CA ALA A 228 14.74 22.72 8.15
C ALA A 228 14.89 21.21 8.32
N SER A 229 13.96 20.62 9.06
CA SER A 229 13.90 19.17 9.28
C SER A 229 12.45 18.72 9.44
N VAL A 230 12.12 17.55 8.86
CA VAL A 230 10.80 16.95 8.99
C VAL A 230 10.76 16.03 10.21
N THR A 231 9.89 16.33 11.17
CA THR A 231 9.71 15.48 12.36
C THR A 231 8.30 14.92 12.34
N PRO A 232 8.11 13.60 12.34
CA PRO A 232 6.78 13.02 12.50
C PRO A 232 6.17 13.44 13.84
N GLU A 233 4.86 13.72 13.86
CA GLU A 233 4.13 14.08 15.08
C GLU A 233 4.27 12.99 16.16
N ASP A 234 4.32 13.43 17.42
CA ASP A 234 4.51 12.58 18.60
C ASP A 234 5.77 11.69 18.58
N LYS A 235 6.76 12.04 17.74
CA LYS A 235 8.08 11.38 17.70
C LYS A 235 9.21 12.34 18.06
N THR A 236 10.24 11.75 18.64
CA THR A 236 11.50 12.43 19.01
C THR A 236 12.60 12.26 17.94
N CYS A 237 12.26 11.75 16.76
CA CYS A 237 13.25 11.37 15.73
C CYS A 237 12.89 11.98 14.39
N ILE A 238 13.88 12.58 13.75
CA ILE A 238 13.79 13.22 12.44
C ILE A 238 13.69 12.13 11.36
N LEU A 239 12.92 12.33 10.28
CA LEU A 239 12.98 11.37 9.16
C LEU A 239 14.40 11.32 8.56
N PRO A 240 14.86 10.19 8.04
CA PRO A 240 16.12 10.12 7.31
C PRO A 240 16.13 11.05 6.09
N GLU A 241 17.30 11.62 5.77
CA GLU A 241 17.58 12.34 4.50
C GLU A 241 16.60 13.47 4.15
N ASN A 242 16.08 14.17 5.16
CA ASN A 242 14.98 15.12 5.01
C ASN A 242 15.33 16.56 5.43
N SER A 243 16.62 16.85 5.61
CA SER A 243 17.10 18.12 6.16
C SER A 243 17.77 18.96 5.10
N ILE A 244 17.55 20.28 5.16
CA ILE A 244 18.17 21.24 4.25
C ILE A 244 18.69 22.44 5.03
N LYS A 245 19.79 23.00 4.55
CA LYS A 245 20.38 24.24 5.07
C LYS A 245 20.33 25.31 3.98
N VAL A 246 19.75 26.47 4.29
CA VAL A 246 19.73 27.66 3.43
C VAL A 246 20.56 28.75 4.11
N GLN A 247 21.63 29.20 3.47
CA GLN A 247 22.59 30.17 4.03
C GLN A 247 22.52 31.52 3.31
N ASN A 248 23.23 32.53 3.84
CA ASN A 248 23.34 33.87 3.26
C ASN A 248 21.97 34.54 3.08
N VAL A 249 21.08 34.38 4.05
CA VAL A 249 19.72 34.91 4.00
C VAL A 249 19.68 36.29 4.65
N LYS A 250 19.21 37.31 3.92
CA LYS A 250 18.94 38.62 4.51
C LYS A 250 17.62 38.57 5.30
N PRO A 251 17.47 39.33 6.40
CA PRO A 251 16.23 39.33 7.17
C PRO A 251 14.97 39.66 6.34
N GLN A 252 15.10 40.58 5.38
CA GLN A 252 14.04 40.94 4.43
C GLN A 252 13.60 39.80 3.48
N ASP A 253 14.44 38.78 3.28
CA ASP A 253 14.19 37.67 2.36
C ASP A 253 13.66 36.42 3.10
N ILE A 254 13.35 36.53 4.41
CA ILE A 254 13.03 35.40 5.30
C ILE A 254 11.88 34.54 4.79
N VAL A 255 10.81 35.15 4.27
CA VAL A 255 9.64 34.41 3.74
C VAL A 255 10.04 33.53 2.56
N SER A 256 10.86 34.07 1.65
CA SER A 256 11.33 33.34 0.47
C SER A 256 12.30 32.22 0.86
N ALA A 257 13.13 32.45 1.86
CA ALA A 257 14.06 31.46 2.39
C ALA A 257 13.35 30.35 3.15
N TRP A 258 12.33 30.68 3.94
CA TRP A 258 11.49 29.71 4.64
C TRP A 258 10.78 28.79 3.64
N LYS A 259 10.18 29.34 2.58
CA LYS A 259 9.55 28.53 1.52
C LYS A 259 10.55 27.54 0.92
N LYS A 260 11.77 27.99 0.58
CA LYS A 260 12.82 27.11 0.05
C LYS A 260 13.24 26.03 1.05
N ALA A 261 13.34 26.36 2.33
CA ALA A 261 13.74 25.42 3.36
C ALA A 261 12.67 24.32 3.56
N VAL A 262 11.39 24.69 3.56
CA VAL A 262 10.28 23.73 3.74
C VAL A 262 10.16 22.72 2.59
N LEU A 263 10.65 23.05 1.39
CA LEU A 263 10.64 22.13 0.25
C LEU A 263 11.42 20.83 0.49
N CYS A 264 12.27 20.74 1.53
CA CYS A 264 12.91 19.46 1.89
C CYS A 264 11.89 18.34 2.15
N LYS A 265 10.68 18.67 2.64
CA LYS A 265 9.58 17.72 2.82
C LYS A 265 9.10 17.07 1.54
N PHE A 266 9.26 17.76 0.42
CA PHE A 266 8.82 17.30 -0.90
C PHE A 266 9.97 16.78 -1.75
N SER A 267 11.18 16.61 -1.21
CA SER A 267 12.27 15.97 -1.94
C SER A 267 11.95 14.48 -2.19
N PRO A 268 12.47 13.88 -3.27
CA PRO A 268 12.27 12.45 -3.54
C PRO A 268 12.69 11.56 -2.36
N GLU A 269 13.79 11.90 -1.70
CA GLU A 269 14.33 11.18 -0.54
C GLU A 269 13.40 11.29 0.66
N SER A 270 12.87 12.48 0.95
CA SER A 270 11.95 12.69 2.06
C SER A 270 10.61 11.97 1.83
N ILE A 271 10.09 12.00 0.60
CA ILE A 271 8.87 11.26 0.22
C ILE A 271 9.10 9.74 0.38
N ASN A 272 10.23 9.23 -0.11
CA ASN A 272 10.60 7.82 0.02
C ASN A 272 10.72 7.38 1.48
N ALA A 273 11.47 8.14 2.29
CA ALA A 273 11.65 7.87 3.71
C ALA A 273 10.31 7.85 4.46
N ARG A 274 9.42 8.80 4.15
CA ARG A 274 8.08 8.89 4.72
C ARG A 274 7.22 7.66 4.37
N ILE A 275 7.22 7.23 3.11
CA ILE A 275 6.49 6.05 2.63
C ILE A 275 7.01 4.78 3.33
N LYS A 276 8.33 4.57 3.34
CA LYS A 276 8.96 3.40 3.97
C LYS A 276 8.72 3.29 5.47
N LEU A 277 8.58 4.43 6.14
CA LEU A 277 8.27 4.49 7.56
C LEU A 277 6.77 4.48 7.86
N GLY A 278 5.91 4.50 6.84
CA GLY A 278 4.45 4.35 6.97
C GLY A 278 3.72 5.60 7.44
N TYR A 279 4.29 6.78 7.26
CA TYR A 279 3.67 8.05 7.67
C TYR A 279 2.84 8.67 6.54
N SER A 280 1.68 9.23 6.90
CA SER A 280 0.97 10.14 6.00
C SER A 280 1.72 11.48 5.87
N ASN A 281 1.52 12.15 4.74
CA ASN A 281 1.97 13.52 4.54
C ASN A 281 1.52 14.46 5.67
N ARG A 282 0.31 14.23 6.21
CA ARG A 282 -0.30 15.04 7.28
C ARG A 282 0.41 14.90 8.62
N GLU A 283 1.07 13.78 8.88
CA GLU A 283 1.72 13.47 10.16
C GLU A 283 3.18 13.94 10.22
N THR A 284 3.68 14.60 9.18
CA THR A 284 5.11 14.89 9.02
C THR A 284 5.35 16.37 8.73
N PRO A 285 4.96 17.28 9.63
CA PRO A 285 5.15 18.69 9.39
C PRO A 285 6.63 19.09 9.48
N VAL A 286 6.95 20.31 9.03
CA VAL A 286 8.31 20.85 8.98
C VAL A 286 8.49 21.95 10.01
N ALA A 287 9.54 21.85 10.81
CA ALA A 287 10.02 22.96 11.65
C ALA A 287 11.35 23.48 11.10
N VAL A 288 11.61 24.77 11.30
CA VAL A 288 12.79 25.46 10.75
C VAL A 288 13.50 26.24 11.84
N ILE A 289 14.79 26.00 12.02
CA ILE A 289 15.63 26.74 12.97
C ILE A 289 16.30 27.89 12.21
N ILE A 290 16.16 29.12 12.71
CA ILE A 290 16.85 30.32 12.23
C ILE A 290 18.01 30.61 13.19
N GLN A 291 19.23 30.70 12.66
CA GLN A 291 20.43 31.05 13.41
C GLN A 291 21.20 32.17 12.68
N PRO A 292 21.94 33.02 13.42
CA PRO A 292 22.81 34.02 12.81
C PRO A 292 24.02 33.36 12.14
N GLU A 293 24.36 33.83 10.95
CA GLU A 293 25.57 33.44 10.25
C GLU A 293 26.75 34.27 10.78
N ILE A 294 27.33 33.80 11.88
CA ILE A 294 28.48 34.42 12.52
C ILE A 294 29.76 34.23 11.70
N ASN A 295 30.75 35.09 11.93
CA ASN A 295 32.08 34.90 11.33
C ASN A 295 32.77 33.68 11.95
N THR A 296 32.99 32.64 11.15
CA THR A 296 33.60 31.38 11.60
C THR A 296 35.05 31.25 11.19
N GLN A 297 35.88 30.67 12.06
CA GLN A 297 37.21 30.21 11.69
C GLN A 297 37.13 28.88 10.95
N ASP A 298 36.27 27.96 11.38
CA ASP A 298 36.04 26.67 10.73
C ASP A 298 34.62 26.15 11.02
N SER A 299 34.20 25.18 10.23
CA SER A 299 32.90 24.51 10.34
C SER A 299 33.03 23.04 9.97
N GLY A 300 32.13 22.23 10.48
CA GLY A 300 32.20 20.81 10.20
C GLY A 300 31.11 19.98 10.85
N LEU A 301 31.33 18.68 10.85
CA LEU A 301 30.47 17.71 11.51
C LEU A 301 31.29 16.77 12.39
N ILE A 302 30.67 16.26 13.45
CA ILE A 302 31.17 15.15 14.24
C ILE A 302 30.17 14.00 14.13
N GLU A 303 30.65 12.81 13.78
CA GLU A 303 29.91 11.57 13.91
C GLU A 303 30.46 10.86 15.14
N THR A 304 29.63 10.66 16.16
CA THR A 304 30.07 10.03 17.41
C THR A 304 30.28 8.52 17.24
N MET A 305 29.73 7.95 16.17
CA MET A 305 30.02 6.62 15.66
C MET A 305 30.46 6.69 14.20
N HIS A 306 31.63 6.15 13.89
CA HIS A 306 32.18 6.09 12.54
C HIS A 306 32.79 4.72 12.24
N ASN A 307 32.48 4.19 11.06
CA ASN A 307 33.11 2.97 10.53
C ASN A 307 34.40 3.37 9.79
N ALA A 308 35.52 3.38 10.51
CA ALA A 308 36.81 3.70 9.90
C ALA A 308 37.26 2.63 8.90
N GLU A 309 37.75 3.06 7.73
CA GLU A 309 38.46 2.19 6.78
C GLU A 309 39.87 1.80 7.27
N ILE A 310 40.36 2.51 8.29
CA ILE A 310 41.67 2.29 8.91
C ILE A 310 41.55 1.20 9.98
N SER A 311 42.53 0.30 10.06
CA SER A 311 42.61 -0.71 11.13
C SER A 311 42.70 -0.03 12.50
N LEU A 312 41.61 -0.12 13.28
CA LEU A 312 41.56 0.42 14.63
C LEU A 312 42.46 -0.41 15.57
N PRO A 313 43.08 0.22 16.58
CA PRO A 313 43.79 -0.50 17.63
C PRO A 313 42.89 -1.57 18.26
N PRO A 314 43.42 -2.74 18.72
CA PRO A 314 42.59 -3.84 19.22
C PRO A 314 41.58 -3.43 20.31
N ALA A 315 41.97 -2.48 21.17
CA ALA A 315 41.12 -2.01 22.25
C ALA A 315 40.01 -1.01 21.82
N ASP A 316 39.99 -0.59 20.55
CA ASP A 316 38.94 0.26 19.96
C ASP A 316 38.09 -0.50 18.93
N GLN A 317 38.43 -1.76 18.61
CA GLN A 317 37.67 -2.57 17.63
C GLN A 317 36.26 -2.91 18.12
N GLU A 318 36.07 -3.11 19.42
CA GLU A 318 34.76 -3.41 20.01
C GLU A 318 33.92 -2.15 20.28
N ILE A 319 34.55 -1.03 20.63
CA ILE A 319 33.87 0.21 21.08
C ILE A 319 33.70 1.19 19.91
N GLY A 320 34.50 1.08 18.86
CA GLY A 320 34.47 1.95 17.69
C GLY A 320 35.17 3.29 17.90
N CYS A 321 35.01 4.17 16.91
CA CYS A 321 35.62 5.49 16.88
C CYS A 321 34.60 6.58 16.51
N SER A 322 34.93 7.82 16.84
CA SER A 322 34.23 9.02 16.38
C SER A 322 35.10 9.74 15.36
N VAL A 323 34.47 10.47 14.44
CA VAL A 323 35.16 11.23 13.41
C VAL A 323 34.71 12.68 13.43
N ILE A 324 35.68 13.59 13.30
CA ILE A 324 35.42 15.01 13.06
C ILE A 324 35.86 15.32 11.64
N LEU A 325 34.91 15.81 10.84
CA LEU A 325 35.16 16.32 9.49
C LEU A 325 35.11 17.84 9.55
N SER A 326 36.18 18.49 9.12
CA SER A 326 36.24 19.94 8.92
C SER A 326 36.02 20.25 7.43
N GLU A 327 35.37 21.37 7.12
CA GLU A 327 35.20 21.85 5.74
C GLU A 327 36.51 22.39 5.15
N LYS A 328 37.48 22.76 5.99
CA LYS A 328 38.79 23.30 5.57
C LYS A 328 39.89 22.26 5.53
N ASP A 329 39.82 21.23 6.38
CA ASP A 329 40.82 20.19 6.46
C ASP A 329 40.47 18.99 5.58
N SER A 330 41.45 18.52 4.80
CA SER A 330 41.26 17.41 3.86
C SER A 330 41.25 16.03 4.54
N SER A 331 41.75 15.93 5.76
CA SER A 331 41.86 14.68 6.50
C SER A 331 41.09 14.72 7.81
N PRO A 332 40.32 13.65 8.12
CA PRO A 332 39.48 13.61 9.31
C PRO A 332 40.29 13.43 10.60
N PHE A 333 39.82 14.03 11.69
CA PHE A 333 40.30 13.70 13.03
C PHE A 333 39.51 12.52 13.57
N ILE A 334 40.19 11.41 13.89
CA ILE A 334 39.56 10.22 14.45
C ILE A 334 39.89 10.13 15.94
N PHE A 335 38.87 9.94 16.76
CA PHE A 335 38.99 9.82 18.20
C PHE A 335 38.44 8.48 18.69
N SER A 336 39.12 7.89 19.68
CA SER A 336 38.62 6.74 20.41
C SER A 336 37.34 7.09 21.16
N ARG A 337 36.36 6.19 21.18
CA ARG A 337 35.13 6.32 21.98
C ARG A 337 35.29 5.86 23.44
N ARG A 338 36.51 5.48 23.86
CA ARG A 338 36.82 5.17 25.27
C ARG A 338 36.89 6.44 26.11
N GLU A 339 36.76 6.33 27.43
CA GLU A 339 36.75 7.47 28.38
C GLU A 339 37.86 8.52 28.15
N LYS A 340 39.06 8.10 27.74
CA LYS A 340 40.19 9.02 27.54
C LYS A 340 40.20 9.73 26.18
N GLN A 341 39.25 9.41 25.28
CA GLN A 341 39.10 9.96 23.93
C GLN A 341 40.42 10.28 23.24
N ARG A 342 41.30 9.25 23.16
CA ARG A 342 42.62 9.43 22.55
C ARG A 342 42.46 9.62 21.05
N MET A 343 43.23 10.56 20.50
CA MET A 343 43.27 10.79 19.06
C MET A 343 44.01 9.64 18.37
N LEU A 344 43.39 9.08 17.34
CA LEU A 344 43.86 7.90 16.60
C LEU A 344 44.53 8.27 15.27
N SER A 345 44.10 9.36 14.62
CA SER A 345 44.71 9.90 13.39
C SER A 345 45.13 11.36 13.57
N HIS A 346 46.26 11.73 12.97
CA HIS A 346 46.74 13.12 12.92
C HIS A 346 46.65 13.63 11.49
N PRO A 347 45.82 14.64 11.19
CA PRO A 347 45.82 15.29 9.88
C PRO A 347 47.13 16.06 9.64
N GLU A 348 47.71 15.94 8.44
CA GLU A 348 49.04 16.49 8.09
C GLU A 348 49.05 18.02 7.95
N GLN A 349 47.90 18.63 7.65
CA GLN A 349 47.67 20.08 7.62
C GLN A 349 46.40 20.39 8.44
N GLN A 350 46.50 21.36 9.36
CA GLN A 350 45.47 21.63 10.36
C GLN A 350 45.08 23.10 10.38
N SER A 351 43.87 23.40 9.90
CA SER A 351 43.14 24.65 10.14
C SER A 351 42.51 24.64 11.53
N LEU A 352 41.97 23.50 11.96
CA LEU A 352 41.34 23.32 13.26
C LEU A 352 42.38 23.06 14.36
N SER A 353 42.33 23.83 15.46
CA SER A 353 43.24 23.62 16.58
C SER A 353 42.94 22.32 17.33
N LEU A 354 43.99 21.63 17.80
CA LEU A 354 43.86 20.38 18.56
C LEU A 354 42.98 20.53 19.82
N HIS A 355 42.98 21.73 20.43
CA HIS A 355 42.12 22.03 21.57
C HIS A 355 40.64 22.05 21.17
N SER A 356 40.30 22.66 20.02
CA SER A 356 38.94 22.66 19.49
C SER A 356 38.50 21.25 19.12
N ALA A 357 39.35 20.48 18.43
CA ALA A 357 39.06 19.08 18.07
C ALA A 357 38.73 18.22 19.30
N LYS A 358 39.51 18.35 20.39
CA LYS A 358 39.21 17.67 21.67
C LYS A 358 37.90 18.14 22.29
N THR A 359 37.62 19.43 22.23
CA THR A 359 36.38 20.01 22.77
C THR A 359 35.16 19.50 22.00
N ILE A 360 35.26 19.42 20.67
CA ILE A 360 34.21 18.87 19.80
C ILE A 360 34.00 17.37 20.09
N ALA A 361 35.07 16.58 20.22
CA ALA A 361 34.98 15.16 20.57
C ALA A 361 34.35 14.93 21.95
N ALA A 362 34.72 15.72 22.95
CA ALA A 362 34.13 15.65 24.29
C ALA A 362 32.65 16.04 24.27
N SER A 363 32.31 17.12 23.56
CA SER A 363 30.92 17.58 23.40
C SER A 363 30.07 16.52 22.70
N GLY A 364 30.56 15.93 21.60
CA GLY A 364 29.85 14.87 20.89
C GLY A 364 29.56 13.64 21.77
N HIS A 365 30.54 13.21 22.58
CA HIS A 365 30.35 12.09 23.49
C HIS A 365 29.35 12.40 24.61
N GLN A 366 29.40 13.59 25.19
CA GLN A 366 28.43 14.01 26.21
C GLN A 366 27.01 14.13 25.62
N ILE A 367 26.87 14.63 24.39
CA ILE A 367 25.58 14.69 23.68
C ILE A 367 25.04 13.28 23.41
N GLU A 368 25.91 12.36 22.97
CA GLU A 368 25.54 10.95 22.79
C GLU A 368 25.09 10.30 24.10
N GLU A 369 25.80 10.52 25.20
CA GLU A 369 25.43 9.98 26.51
C GLU A 369 24.07 10.53 26.99
N MET A 370 23.83 11.83 26.78
CA MET A 370 22.56 12.50 27.13
C MET A 370 21.37 12.03 26.29
N LEU A 371 21.58 11.78 24.99
CA LEU A 371 20.53 11.34 24.06
C LEU A 371 20.35 9.82 24.02
N GLY A 372 21.33 9.06 24.51
CA GLY A 372 21.28 7.60 24.65
C GLY A 372 21.51 6.81 23.35
N GLU A 373 21.87 7.49 22.26
CA GLU A 373 22.16 6.87 20.96
C GLU A 373 23.21 7.70 20.21
N PRO A 374 24.00 7.11 19.28
CA PRO A 374 25.04 7.84 18.58
C PRO A 374 24.47 8.96 17.70
N GLN A 375 25.22 10.05 17.59
CA GLN A 375 24.76 11.30 17.01
C GLN A 375 25.68 11.77 15.88
N LYS A 376 25.10 12.56 14.99
CA LYS A 376 25.79 13.42 14.03
C LYS A 376 25.47 14.87 14.37
N CYS A 377 26.49 15.60 14.82
CA CYS A 377 26.34 17.00 15.23
C CYS A 377 27.09 17.91 14.27
N LYS A 378 26.46 19.03 13.88
CA LYS A 378 27.16 20.09 13.15
C LYS A 378 27.74 21.09 14.14
N TRP A 379 28.96 21.52 13.89
CA TRP A 379 29.68 22.46 14.74
C TRP A 379 30.30 23.58 13.92
N ILE A 380 30.51 24.72 14.57
CA ILE A 380 31.26 25.86 14.04
C ILE A 380 32.24 26.36 15.11
N THR A 381 33.31 27.00 14.67
CA THR A 381 34.21 27.76 15.56
C THR A 381 34.14 29.24 15.21
N ASP A 382 34.04 30.09 16.22
CA ASP A 382 34.16 31.54 16.02
C ASP A 382 35.63 31.94 15.75
N LEU A 383 35.87 33.24 15.52
CA LEU A 383 37.22 33.79 15.32
C LEU A 383 38.14 33.64 16.55
N ARG A 384 37.61 33.23 17.71
CA ARG A 384 38.34 32.99 18.96
C ARG A 384 38.54 31.49 19.23
N ASN A 385 38.21 30.61 18.28
CA ASN A 385 38.22 29.15 18.43
C ASN A 385 37.24 28.61 19.49
N GLN A 386 36.19 29.36 19.85
CA GLN A 386 35.10 28.84 20.66
C GLN A 386 34.19 27.97 19.79
N VAL A 387 33.94 26.75 20.25
CA VAL A 387 33.11 25.75 19.55
C VAL A 387 31.64 25.97 19.90
N PHE A 388 30.79 25.97 18.90
CA PHE A 388 29.33 25.98 19.04
C PHE A 388 28.69 24.83 18.28
N ILE A 389 27.73 24.15 18.88
CA ILE A 389 26.87 23.15 18.21
C ILE A 389 25.71 23.88 17.53
N THR A 390 25.39 23.48 16.31
CA THR A 390 24.34 24.12 15.47
C THR A 390 23.18 23.19 15.12
N SER A 391 23.42 21.88 15.08
CA SER A 391 22.37 20.87 14.90
C SER A 391 22.83 19.53 15.47
N THR A 392 21.87 18.66 15.80
CA THR A 392 22.13 17.28 16.24
C THR A 392 21.05 16.35 15.72
N GLU A 393 21.46 15.20 15.18
CA GLU A 393 20.56 14.16 14.71
C GLU A 393 21.12 12.75 15.00
N PRO A 394 20.27 11.74 15.22
CA PRO A 394 20.72 10.36 15.39
C PRO A 394 21.53 9.87 14.19
N TYR A 395 22.56 9.06 14.43
CA TYR A 395 23.40 8.51 13.37
C TYR A 395 23.88 7.07 13.67
N PRO A 396 23.62 6.08 12.79
CA PRO A 396 22.84 6.20 11.55
C PRO A 396 21.35 6.45 11.82
N ASN A 397 20.74 7.36 11.07
CA ASN A 397 19.31 7.64 11.19
C ASN A 397 18.50 6.64 10.35
N SER A 398 17.92 5.64 11.01
CA SER A 398 16.97 4.70 10.38
C SER A 398 15.51 5.13 10.52
N GLY A 399 15.24 6.22 11.23
CA GLY A 399 13.90 6.68 11.60
C GLY A 399 13.16 5.70 12.53
N LYS A 400 11.93 6.07 12.90
CA LYS A 400 11.02 5.20 13.66
C LYS A 400 9.79 4.94 12.82
N ARG A 401 9.44 3.66 12.58
CA ARG A 401 8.22 3.29 11.86
C ARG A 401 6.97 3.80 12.59
N ALA A 402 5.99 4.25 11.82
CA ALA A 402 4.66 4.52 12.31
C ALA A 402 4.03 3.26 12.91
N VAL A 403 3.03 3.43 13.78
CA VAL A 403 2.22 2.31 14.26
C VAL A 403 1.56 1.65 13.05
N ASP A 404 1.48 0.31 13.05
CA ASP A 404 0.93 -0.50 11.95
C ASP A 404 -0.59 -0.26 11.79
N ARG A 405 -0.92 0.88 11.18
CA ARG A 405 -2.27 1.31 10.81
C ARG A 405 -2.83 0.37 9.74
N MET A 406 -1.98 -0.12 8.86
CA MET A 406 -2.36 -0.98 7.76
C MET A 406 -2.94 -2.31 8.23
N LYS A 407 -2.39 -2.91 9.28
CA LYS A 407 -2.99 -4.09 9.90
C LYS A 407 -4.43 -3.87 10.40
N ARG A 408 -4.74 -2.68 10.94
CA ARG A 408 -6.12 -2.33 11.34
C ARG A 408 -7.02 -2.13 10.13
N THR A 409 -6.50 -1.51 9.07
CA THR A 409 -7.20 -1.31 7.80
C THR A 409 -7.60 -2.65 7.16
N LEU A 410 -6.67 -3.61 7.07
CA LEU A 410 -6.93 -4.92 6.46
C LEU A 410 -8.09 -5.68 7.12
N GLN A 411 -8.25 -5.57 8.45
CA GLN A 411 -9.33 -6.24 9.18
C GLN A 411 -10.73 -5.86 8.70
N TYR A 412 -10.92 -4.61 8.27
CA TYR A 412 -12.21 -4.11 7.78
C TYR A 412 -12.33 -4.12 6.25
N ILE A 413 -11.26 -4.43 5.53
CA ILE A 413 -11.24 -4.42 4.06
C ILE A 413 -11.11 -5.84 3.50
N ALA A 414 -10.03 -6.54 3.84
CA ALA A 414 -9.57 -7.73 3.14
C ALA A 414 -9.82 -9.05 3.88
N ASP A 415 -10.05 -9.03 5.20
CA ASP A 415 -10.30 -10.26 5.95
C ASP A 415 -11.63 -10.89 5.53
N LEU A 416 -11.61 -12.20 5.22
CA LEU A 416 -12.81 -12.95 4.85
C LEU A 416 -13.34 -13.76 6.04
N ASN A 417 -14.45 -13.30 6.62
CA ASN A 417 -15.05 -13.83 7.85
C ASN A 417 -16.32 -14.65 7.60
N ILE A 418 -16.97 -14.48 6.45
CA ILE A 418 -18.16 -15.26 6.08
C ILE A 418 -17.79 -16.45 5.18
N SER A 419 -18.38 -17.61 5.47
CA SER A 419 -18.26 -18.82 4.65
C SER A 419 -19.62 -19.17 4.05
N ALA A 420 -19.66 -19.36 2.73
CA ALA A 420 -20.87 -19.77 2.01
C ALA A 420 -21.32 -21.20 2.36
N LYS A 421 -20.43 -22.03 2.93
CA LYS A 421 -20.73 -23.40 3.36
C LYS A 421 -21.54 -23.44 4.66
N ASN A 422 -21.49 -22.38 5.46
CA ASN A 422 -22.21 -22.29 6.72
C ASN A 422 -23.33 -21.23 6.62
N THR A 423 -24.55 -21.71 6.37
CA THR A 423 -25.76 -20.87 6.24
C THR A 423 -26.02 -19.99 7.48
N GLU A 424 -25.61 -20.42 8.68
CA GLU A 424 -25.75 -19.63 9.92
C GLU A 424 -24.77 -18.45 9.96
N MET A 425 -23.62 -18.58 9.30
CA MET A 425 -22.59 -17.54 9.20
C MET A 425 -22.75 -16.67 7.94
N PHE A 426 -23.55 -17.10 6.95
CA PHE A 426 -23.76 -16.40 5.69
C PHE A 426 -24.95 -15.42 5.73
N LEU A 427 -24.89 -14.51 6.70
CA LEU A 427 -25.88 -13.46 6.94
C LEU A 427 -25.20 -12.08 6.83
N PRO A 428 -25.92 -11.03 6.36
CA PRO A 428 -25.35 -9.69 6.24
C PRO A 428 -24.88 -9.13 7.60
N GLU A 429 -25.56 -9.52 8.69
CA GLU A 429 -25.19 -9.17 10.07
C GLU A 429 -23.83 -9.72 10.53
N LYS A 430 -23.35 -10.78 9.87
CA LYS A 430 -22.07 -11.43 10.19
C LYS A 430 -20.90 -10.89 9.38
N SER A 431 -21.17 -10.06 8.36
CA SER A 431 -20.13 -9.35 7.61
C SER A 431 -19.37 -8.40 8.53
N LYS A 432 -18.04 -8.45 8.47
CA LYS A 432 -17.14 -7.60 9.26
C LYS A 432 -16.19 -6.77 8.38
N SER A 433 -16.04 -7.15 7.11
CA SER A 433 -15.19 -6.45 6.16
C SER A 433 -15.93 -6.07 4.87
N MET A 434 -15.31 -5.20 4.06
CA MET A 434 -15.75 -4.91 2.69
C MET A 434 -15.76 -6.18 1.84
N TYR A 435 -14.76 -7.05 1.99
CA TYR A 435 -14.71 -8.31 1.26
C TYR A 435 -15.88 -9.24 1.61
N ASP A 436 -16.31 -9.28 2.88
CA ASP A 436 -17.50 -10.02 3.27
C ASP A 436 -18.76 -9.51 2.55
N LEU A 437 -18.91 -8.19 2.41
CA LEU A 437 -20.05 -7.61 1.68
C LEU A 437 -20.01 -7.94 0.18
N VAL A 438 -18.82 -7.90 -0.43
CA VAL A 438 -18.61 -8.33 -1.83
C VAL A 438 -19.02 -9.77 -2.02
N ARG A 439 -18.52 -10.68 -1.17
CA ARG A 439 -18.85 -12.10 -1.25
C ARG A 439 -20.32 -12.37 -1.00
N PHE A 440 -20.92 -11.70 -0.01
CA PHE A 440 -22.35 -11.81 0.28
C PHE A 440 -23.18 -11.36 -0.92
N ALA A 441 -22.87 -10.20 -1.51
CA ALA A 441 -23.64 -9.62 -2.59
C ALA A 441 -23.63 -10.51 -3.83
N ASN A 442 -22.46 -11.00 -4.24
CA ASN A 442 -22.32 -11.91 -5.37
C ASN A 442 -23.16 -13.18 -5.16
N GLU A 443 -22.98 -13.87 -4.03
CA GLU A 443 -23.71 -15.11 -3.76
C GLU A 443 -25.24 -14.94 -3.78
N LYS A 444 -25.74 -13.85 -3.17
CA LYS A 444 -27.17 -13.57 -3.16
C LYS A 444 -27.69 -13.14 -4.52
N ALA A 445 -26.92 -12.38 -5.29
CA ALA A 445 -27.28 -11.98 -6.64
C ALA A 445 -27.44 -13.19 -7.56
N VAL A 446 -26.51 -14.15 -7.48
CA VAL A 446 -26.56 -15.42 -8.18
C VAL A 446 -27.81 -16.19 -7.75
N SER A 447 -28.00 -16.42 -6.45
CA SER A 447 -29.17 -17.14 -5.93
C SER A 447 -30.50 -16.54 -6.41
N GLU A 448 -30.62 -15.22 -6.42
CA GLU A 448 -31.80 -14.51 -6.93
C GLU A 448 -31.99 -14.69 -8.44
N MET A 449 -30.91 -14.60 -9.23
CA MET A 449 -30.98 -14.80 -10.68
C MET A 449 -31.47 -16.21 -11.01
N PHE A 450 -30.87 -17.23 -10.39
CA PHE A 450 -31.24 -18.63 -10.61
C PHE A 450 -32.67 -18.94 -10.14
N SER A 451 -33.14 -18.33 -9.04
CA SER A 451 -34.53 -18.47 -8.59
C SER A 451 -35.56 -17.88 -9.58
N LEU A 452 -35.17 -16.95 -10.45
CA LEU A 452 -36.09 -16.38 -11.44
C LEU A 452 -36.31 -17.32 -12.62
N VAL A 453 -35.29 -18.09 -12.99
CA VAL A 453 -35.36 -19.02 -14.12
C VAL A 453 -35.99 -20.37 -13.73
N SER A 454 -35.98 -20.72 -12.44
CA SER A 454 -36.58 -21.99 -11.96
C SER A 454 -38.10 -21.95 -11.74
N LYS A 455 -38.76 -20.79 -11.85
CA LYS A 455 -40.17 -20.61 -11.44
C LYS A 455 -41.23 -20.88 -12.52
N GLU A 456 -40.87 -21.19 -13.76
CA GLU A 456 -41.83 -21.58 -14.81
C GLU A 456 -41.42 -22.91 -15.48
N GLY A 457 -42.30 -23.93 -15.37
CA GLY A 457 -42.39 -25.13 -16.22
C GLY A 457 -41.07 -25.84 -16.60
N LEU A 458 -40.70 -26.89 -15.85
CA LEU A 458 -39.51 -27.74 -16.04
C LEU A 458 -39.34 -28.32 -17.47
N GLY A 459 -38.73 -27.52 -18.35
CA GLY A 459 -38.12 -27.93 -19.62
C GLY A 459 -36.60 -28.14 -19.51
N LEU A 460 -35.88 -28.01 -20.63
CA LEU A 460 -34.41 -28.02 -20.67
C LEU A 460 -33.79 -26.71 -20.16
N ASP A 461 -34.57 -25.64 -20.08
CA ASP A 461 -34.08 -24.26 -19.85
C ASP A 461 -34.10 -23.83 -18.37
N GLY A 462 -34.58 -24.71 -17.48
CA GLY A 462 -34.55 -24.49 -16.03
C GLY A 462 -33.17 -24.74 -15.42
N ALA A 463 -32.89 -24.11 -14.27
CA ALA A 463 -31.69 -24.40 -13.48
C ALA A 463 -31.70 -25.85 -12.94
N LYS A 464 -30.58 -26.56 -13.08
CA LYS A 464 -30.41 -27.96 -12.66
C LYS A 464 -29.18 -28.12 -11.77
N HIS A 465 -29.22 -29.04 -10.82
CA HIS A 465 -28.10 -29.34 -9.94
C HIS A 465 -27.27 -30.50 -10.51
N LEU A 466 -26.00 -30.23 -10.82
CA LEU A 466 -25.06 -31.25 -11.24
C LEU A 466 -24.55 -32.00 -10.02
N THR A 467 -24.88 -33.29 -9.94
CA THR A 467 -24.43 -34.18 -8.88
C THR A 467 -23.31 -35.06 -9.41
N ALA A 468 -22.14 -34.98 -8.79
CA ALA A 468 -20.95 -35.71 -9.17
C ALA A 468 -20.48 -36.68 -8.08
N ARG A 469 -19.55 -37.59 -8.43
CA ARG A 469 -18.94 -38.52 -7.46
C ARG A 469 -17.92 -37.82 -6.55
N GLN A 470 -17.31 -36.76 -7.03
CA GLN A 470 -16.44 -35.86 -6.26
C GLN A 470 -17.30 -34.89 -5.44
N PRO A 471 -16.76 -34.27 -4.36
CA PRO A 471 -17.45 -33.25 -3.58
C PRO A 471 -17.52 -31.92 -4.37
N ILE A 472 -18.11 -31.97 -5.56
CA ILE A 472 -18.29 -30.85 -6.47
C ILE A 472 -19.77 -30.67 -6.71
N SER A 473 -20.31 -29.51 -6.34
CA SER A 473 -21.73 -29.19 -6.46
C SER A 473 -21.91 -27.96 -7.34
N LEU A 474 -22.56 -28.12 -8.49
CA LEU A 474 -22.79 -27.01 -9.43
C LEU A 474 -24.27 -26.81 -9.71
N THR A 475 -24.70 -25.56 -9.70
CA THR A 475 -26.01 -25.19 -10.28
C THR A 475 -25.80 -24.77 -11.73
N VAL A 476 -26.37 -25.52 -12.66
CA VAL A 476 -26.21 -25.35 -14.10
C VAL A 476 -27.45 -24.68 -14.68
N LEU A 477 -27.24 -23.57 -15.40
CA LEU A 477 -28.24 -22.93 -16.24
C LEU A 477 -27.92 -23.24 -17.70
N ASN A 478 -28.85 -23.90 -18.38
CA ASN A 478 -28.73 -24.21 -19.80
C ASN A 478 -29.35 -23.08 -20.62
N LEU A 479 -28.56 -22.44 -21.48
CA LEU A 479 -29.01 -21.35 -22.35
C LEU A 479 -29.57 -21.86 -23.68
N GLU A 480 -28.84 -22.76 -24.35
CA GLU A 480 -29.27 -23.40 -25.60
C GLU A 480 -28.41 -24.63 -25.88
N ASP A 481 -29.04 -25.78 -26.10
CA ASP A 481 -28.40 -27.02 -26.56
C ASP A 481 -27.14 -27.46 -25.76
N GLY A 482 -27.03 -27.01 -24.51
CA GLY A 482 -25.90 -27.31 -23.61
C GLY A 482 -26.08 -28.60 -22.82
N LEU A 483 -27.31 -29.13 -22.78
CA LEU A 483 -27.67 -30.40 -22.15
C LEU A 483 -28.30 -31.35 -23.17
N PHE A 484 -28.13 -32.65 -22.98
CA PHE A 484 -28.86 -33.66 -23.75
C PHE A 484 -30.35 -33.65 -23.38
N THR A 485 -31.19 -34.14 -24.29
CA THR A 485 -32.65 -34.27 -24.05
C THR A 485 -32.98 -35.18 -22.86
N THR A 486 -32.06 -36.06 -22.46
CA THR A 486 -32.13 -36.88 -21.24
C THR A 486 -32.19 -36.05 -19.96
N ALA A 487 -31.79 -34.78 -19.99
CA ALA A 487 -31.86 -33.85 -18.87
C ALA A 487 -33.25 -33.20 -18.70
N ALA A 488 -34.15 -33.34 -19.68
CA ALA A 488 -35.47 -32.72 -19.62
C ALA A 488 -36.28 -33.25 -18.42
N GLY A 489 -36.92 -32.34 -17.68
CA GLY A 489 -37.70 -32.69 -16.48
C GLY A 489 -36.90 -33.09 -15.23
N LYS A 490 -35.58 -33.31 -15.34
CA LYS A 490 -34.70 -33.57 -14.18
C LYS A 490 -34.36 -32.27 -13.45
N MET A 491 -34.39 -32.31 -12.12
CA MET A 491 -33.79 -31.28 -11.24
C MET A 491 -32.33 -31.57 -10.96
N GLU A 492 -31.96 -32.86 -10.81
CA GLU A 492 -30.60 -33.32 -10.63
C GLU A 492 -30.09 -33.98 -11.92
N ILE A 493 -28.94 -33.53 -12.40
CA ILE A 493 -28.28 -34.04 -13.61
C ILE A 493 -26.91 -34.63 -13.26
N THR A 494 -26.42 -35.52 -14.11
CA THR A 494 -25.04 -36.07 -14.00
C THR A 494 -24.16 -35.49 -15.09
N PRO A 495 -22.83 -35.65 -15.02
CA PRO A 495 -21.93 -35.21 -16.11
C PRO A 495 -22.28 -35.82 -17.48
N ASP A 496 -22.93 -36.98 -17.52
CA ASP A 496 -23.36 -37.64 -18.76
C ASP A 496 -24.54 -36.90 -19.44
N ASP A 497 -25.27 -36.06 -18.71
CA ASP A 497 -26.35 -35.23 -19.26
C ASP A 497 -25.84 -33.94 -19.92
N ILE A 498 -24.53 -33.63 -19.81
CA ILE A 498 -23.91 -32.41 -20.37
C ILE A 498 -23.49 -32.63 -21.82
N LYS A 499 -23.99 -31.76 -22.71
CA LYS A 499 -23.65 -31.75 -24.14
C LYS A 499 -22.60 -30.68 -24.52
N SER A 500 -22.48 -29.64 -23.70
CA SER A 500 -21.55 -28.52 -23.91
C SER A 500 -20.09 -28.98 -24.01
N SER A 501 -19.47 -28.74 -25.17
CA SER A 501 -18.06 -29.03 -25.45
C SER A 501 -17.10 -28.39 -24.42
N PRO A 502 -17.19 -27.08 -24.12
CA PRO A 502 -16.28 -26.47 -23.15
C PRO A 502 -16.51 -26.97 -21.71
N MET A 503 -17.76 -27.24 -21.31
CA MET A 503 -18.04 -27.80 -19.98
C MET A 503 -17.47 -29.21 -19.83
N TRP A 504 -17.62 -30.05 -20.85
CA TRP A 504 -17.09 -31.41 -20.82
C TRP A 504 -15.57 -31.43 -20.76
N ALA A 505 -14.91 -30.54 -21.52
CA ALA A 505 -13.47 -30.36 -21.49
C ALA A 505 -12.96 -29.92 -20.11
N LEU A 506 -13.60 -28.92 -19.50
CA LEU A 506 -13.27 -28.51 -18.13
C LEU A 506 -13.50 -29.64 -17.12
N TRP A 507 -14.62 -30.35 -17.25
CA TRP A 507 -14.99 -31.46 -16.38
C TRP A 507 -14.00 -32.62 -16.43
N PHE A 508 -13.36 -32.86 -17.58
CA PHE A 508 -12.31 -33.87 -17.71
C PHE A 508 -11.19 -33.69 -16.69
N GLY A 509 -10.75 -32.45 -16.47
CA GLY A 509 -9.73 -32.14 -15.47
C GLY A 509 -10.27 -31.99 -14.05
N LEU A 510 -11.41 -31.31 -13.91
CA LEU A 510 -12.03 -30.99 -12.62
C LEU A 510 -12.56 -32.26 -11.93
N GLY A 511 -13.25 -33.10 -12.68
CA GLY A 511 -13.84 -34.37 -12.23
C GLY A 511 -12.89 -35.57 -12.28
N SER A 512 -11.58 -35.37 -12.48
CA SER A 512 -10.62 -36.47 -12.47
C SER A 512 -10.44 -37.03 -11.04
N LYS A 513 -10.28 -38.36 -10.92
CA LYS A 513 -10.09 -39.01 -9.61
C LYS A 513 -8.75 -38.61 -9.02
N ARG A 514 -8.78 -38.08 -7.80
CA ARG A 514 -7.58 -37.71 -7.03
C ARG A 514 -7.71 -38.19 -5.58
N PRO A 515 -6.62 -38.63 -4.94
CA PRO A 515 -6.61 -38.80 -3.50
C PRO A 515 -6.75 -37.43 -2.82
N GLY A 516 -7.41 -37.37 -1.66
CA GLY A 516 -7.49 -36.14 -0.85
C GLY A 516 -8.82 -35.38 -0.93
N TRP A 517 -9.74 -35.73 -1.82
CA TRP A 517 -11.10 -35.15 -1.80
C TRP A 517 -11.85 -35.54 -0.51
N SER A 518 -12.46 -34.56 0.13
CA SER A 518 -13.28 -34.66 1.34
C SER A 518 -14.40 -33.62 1.31
N ALA A 519 -15.30 -33.64 2.29
CA ALA A 519 -16.33 -32.60 2.40
C ALA A 519 -15.73 -31.20 2.69
N GLU A 520 -14.56 -31.15 3.34
CA GLU A 520 -13.90 -29.90 3.75
C GLU A 520 -13.37 -29.12 2.54
N ASN A 521 -12.78 -29.81 1.56
CA ASN A 521 -12.30 -29.22 0.32
C ASN A 521 -13.29 -29.30 -0.84
N SER A 522 -14.59 -29.42 -0.55
CA SER A 522 -15.64 -29.35 -1.56
C SER A 522 -15.57 -28.06 -2.38
N VAL A 523 -15.88 -28.18 -3.67
CA VAL A 523 -15.98 -27.07 -4.61
C VAL A 523 -17.44 -26.89 -4.99
N ASP A 524 -17.99 -25.74 -4.63
CA ASP A 524 -19.36 -25.37 -5.00
C ASP A 524 -19.31 -24.36 -6.15
N GLY A 525 -20.42 -24.14 -6.83
CA GLY A 525 -20.43 -23.16 -7.90
C GLY A 525 -21.69 -23.12 -8.73
N TYR A 526 -21.61 -22.34 -9.79
CA TYR A 526 -22.65 -22.26 -10.80
C TYR A 526 -22.04 -22.15 -12.18
N ALA A 527 -22.74 -22.73 -13.16
CA ALA A 527 -22.35 -22.70 -14.55
C ALA A 527 -23.52 -22.21 -15.39
N ILE A 528 -23.23 -21.36 -16.37
CA ILE A 528 -24.13 -20.98 -17.44
C ILE A 528 -23.50 -21.51 -18.72
N LEU A 529 -24.22 -22.37 -19.45
CA LEU A 529 -23.65 -23.06 -20.59
C LEU A 529 -24.60 -23.12 -21.79
N SER A 530 -24.01 -23.19 -22.98
CA SER A 530 -24.65 -23.59 -24.23
C SER A 530 -23.78 -24.67 -24.89
N LYS A 531 -24.14 -25.13 -26.09
CA LYS A 531 -23.33 -26.10 -26.85
C LYS A 531 -21.84 -25.73 -26.96
N THR A 532 -21.54 -24.46 -27.25
CA THR A 532 -20.18 -23.96 -27.54
C THR A 532 -19.68 -22.93 -26.52
N TYR A 533 -20.46 -22.63 -25.49
CA TYR A 533 -20.15 -21.60 -24.51
C TYR A 533 -20.23 -22.11 -23.07
N LEU A 534 -19.34 -21.63 -22.22
CA LEU A 534 -19.33 -21.88 -20.79
C LEU A 534 -18.90 -20.61 -20.04
N ASN A 535 -19.71 -20.20 -19.09
CA ASN A 535 -19.29 -19.36 -17.98
C ASN A 535 -19.49 -20.12 -16.69
N ILE A 536 -18.47 -20.28 -15.88
CA ILE A 536 -18.54 -21.05 -14.64
C ILE A 536 -17.76 -20.36 -13.54
N LYS A 537 -18.40 -20.22 -12.38
CA LYS A 537 -17.75 -19.82 -11.14
C LYS A 537 -17.70 -21.00 -10.20
N LEU A 538 -16.50 -21.25 -9.69
CA LEU A 538 -16.16 -22.30 -8.75
C LEU A 538 -15.62 -21.65 -7.48
N LYS A 539 -16.12 -22.05 -6.32
CA LYS A 539 -15.72 -21.51 -5.02
C LYS A 539 -15.34 -22.64 -4.08
N SER A 540 -14.26 -22.43 -3.34
CA SER A 540 -13.90 -23.22 -2.15
C SER A 540 -14.26 -22.39 -0.89
N GLU A 541 -13.76 -22.78 0.29
CA GLU A 541 -13.96 -21.99 1.51
C GLU A 541 -13.38 -20.57 1.39
N LYS A 542 -12.21 -20.39 0.77
CA LYS A 542 -11.53 -19.09 0.65
C LYS A 542 -11.01 -18.74 -0.75
N ASP A 543 -11.10 -19.65 -1.73
CA ASP A 543 -10.73 -19.39 -3.12
C ASP A 543 -11.96 -19.17 -4.00
N LEU A 544 -11.78 -18.37 -5.05
CA LEU A 544 -12.72 -18.17 -6.13
C LEU A 544 -12.00 -18.40 -7.47
N SER A 545 -12.56 -19.26 -8.32
CA SER A 545 -12.16 -19.44 -9.71
C SER A 545 -13.32 -19.09 -10.64
N GLU A 546 -13.05 -18.33 -11.69
CA GLU A 546 -14.02 -17.98 -12.73
C GLU A 546 -13.44 -18.33 -14.09
N ILE A 547 -14.24 -18.99 -14.93
CA ILE A 547 -13.87 -19.40 -16.27
C ILE A 547 -14.96 -18.96 -17.24
N ASP A 548 -14.60 -18.16 -18.24
CA ASP A 548 -15.44 -17.80 -19.39
C ASP A 548 -14.78 -18.34 -20.66
N ALA A 549 -15.48 -19.14 -21.45
CA ALA A 549 -14.90 -19.81 -22.60
C ALA A 549 -15.89 -20.00 -23.75
N VAL A 550 -15.39 -19.80 -24.97
CA VAL A 550 -16.04 -20.20 -26.23
C VAL A 550 -15.19 -21.24 -26.92
N CYS A 551 -15.82 -22.35 -27.29
CA CYS A 551 -15.27 -23.49 -27.98
C CYS A 551 -16.15 -23.81 -29.20
N ASP A 552 -15.81 -23.17 -30.32
CA ASP A 552 -16.51 -23.12 -31.59
C ASP A 552 -15.59 -23.62 -32.72
N PRO A 553 -16.15 -24.15 -33.83
CA PRO A 553 -15.35 -24.51 -35.01
C PRO A 553 -14.58 -23.33 -35.61
N GLU A 554 -15.06 -22.10 -35.47
CA GLU A 554 -14.37 -20.89 -35.95
C GLU A 554 -13.32 -20.40 -34.95
N ILE A 555 -12.05 -20.45 -35.36
CA ILE A 555 -10.89 -20.08 -34.53
C ILE A 555 -11.04 -18.67 -33.94
N GLU A 556 -11.53 -17.69 -34.70
CA GLU A 556 -11.61 -16.29 -34.28
C GLU A 556 -12.58 -16.04 -33.12
N LYS A 557 -13.58 -16.92 -32.94
CA LYS A 557 -14.55 -16.83 -31.83
C LYS A 557 -13.99 -17.38 -30.52
N ASN A 558 -13.04 -18.29 -30.62
CA ASN A 558 -12.55 -19.07 -29.49
C ASN A 558 -11.71 -18.23 -28.53
N HIS A 559 -12.05 -18.37 -27.25
CA HIS A 559 -11.29 -17.76 -26.18
C HIS A 559 -11.48 -18.53 -24.87
N ILE A 560 -10.52 -18.34 -23.98
CA ILE A 560 -10.60 -18.74 -22.57
C ILE A 560 -10.18 -17.53 -21.76
N HIS A 561 -10.98 -17.18 -20.77
CA HIS A 561 -10.68 -16.19 -19.76
C HIS A 561 -10.80 -16.88 -18.41
N PHE A 562 -9.65 -17.10 -17.77
CA PHE A 562 -9.53 -17.73 -16.47
C PHE A 562 -9.14 -16.68 -15.45
N ARG A 563 -9.86 -16.64 -14.33
CA ARG A 563 -9.56 -15.78 -13.19
C ARG A 563 -9.53 -16.60 -11.92
N PHE A 564 -8.58 -16.32 -11.06
CA PHE A 564 -8.46 -16.94 -9.76
C PHE A 564 -8.11 -15.89 -8.71
N LYS A 565 -8.82 -15.90 -7.56
CA LYS A 565 -8.48 -15.10 -6.39
C LYS A 565 -8.51 -15.92 -5.12
N GLY A 566 -7.53 -15.68 -4.25
CA GLY A 566 -7.62 -15.98 -2.83
C GLY A 566 -7.03 -17.31 -2.39
N GLY A 567 -7.59 -17.80 -1.29
CA GLY A 567 -7.27 -19.07 -0.65
C GLY A 567 -6.82 -18.99 0.79
N GLU A 568 -6.79 -20.15 1.41
CA GLU A 568 -6.23 -20.28 2.74
C GLU A 568 -4.69 -20.15 2.69
N GLY A 569 -4.11 -19.79 3.83
CA GLY A 569 -2.67 -19.67 3.99
C GLY A 569 -2.18 -18.25 4.25
N THR A 570 -0.88 -18.18 4.53
CA THR A 570 -0.13 -16.94 4.72
C THR A 570 -0.04 -16.14 3.41
N PRO A 571 0.33 -14.84 3.44
CA PRO A 571 0.53 -14.06 2.22
C PRO A 571 1.49 -14.76 1.23
N ASP A 572 2.60 -15.30 1.73
CA ASP A 572 3.59 -16.02 0.91
C ASP A 572 2.99 -17.28 0.25
N GLU A 573 2.14 -18.02 0.94
CA GLU A 573 1.46 -19.21 0.40
C GLU A 573 0.44 -18.83 -0.69
N ARG A 574 -0.26 -17.71 -0.52
CA ARG A 574 -1.19 -17.18 -1.55
C ARG A 574 -0.43 -16.72 -2.79
N ILE A 575 0.68 -16.01 -2.64
CA ILE A 575 1.55 -15.60 -3.77
C ILE A 575 2.15 -16.83 -4.45
N ALA A 576 2.62 -17.81 -3.67
CA ALA A 576 3.15 -19.07 -4.19
C ALA A 576 2.10 -19.81 -5.04
N ARG A 577 0.82 -19.78 -4.65
CA ARG A 577 -0.27 -20.34 -5.45
C ARG A 577 -0.44 -19.62 -6.80
N ILE A 578 -0.34 -18.30 -6.83
CA ILE A 578 -0.37 -17.52 -8.07
C ILE A 578 0.80 -17.86 -8.98
N GLU A 579 2.01 -17.96 -8.42
CA GLU A 579 3.20 -18.39 -9.14
C GLU A 579 3.04 -19.81 -9.69
N PHE A 580 2.45 -20.74 -8.93
CA PHE A 580 2.14 -22.09 -9.41
C PHE A 580 1.24 -22.06 -10.65
N ILE A 581 0.11 -21.34 -10.59
CA ILE A 581 -0.83 -21.21 -11.71
C ILE A 581 -0.14 -20.59 -12.94
N LYS A 582 0.61 -19.49 -12.73
CA LYS A 582 1.31 -18.75 -13.77
C LYS A 582 2.31 -19.62 -14.52
N ASN A 583 3.10 -20.41 -13.80
CA ASN A 583 4.11 -21.29 -14.39
C ASN A 583 3.51 -22.47 -15.18
N ILE A 584 2.22 -22.79 -14.98
CA ILE A 584 1.50 -23.79 -15.79
C ILE A 584 0.85 -23.15 -17.02
N LEU A 585 0.20 -21.98 -16.86
CA LEU A 585 -0.60 -21.36 -17.92
C LEU A 585 0.24 -20.57 -18.94
N ALA A 586 1.33 -19.91 -18.54
CA ALA A 586 2.15 -19.11 -19.46
C ALA A 586 2.75 -19.94 -20.61
N PRO A 587 3.33 -21.14 -20.36
CA PRO A 587 3.82 -22.01 -21.44
C PRO A 587 2.72 -22.50 -22.39
N LEU A 588 1.45 -22.48 -21.98
CA LEU A 588 0.30 -22.86 -22.80
C LEU A 588 -0.21 -21.72 -23.70
N GLY A 589 0.48 -20.57 -23.70
CA GLY A 589 0.17 -19.41 -24.55
C GLY A 589 -0.88 -18.46 -23.96
N PHE A 590 -1.13 -18.50 -22.65
CA PHE A 590 -1.99 -17.52 -21.99
C PHE A 590 -1.25 -16.19 -21.79
N GLU A 591 -1.92 -15.09 -22.10
CA GLU A 591 -1.55 -13.75 -21.65
C GLU A 591 -1.96 -13.63 -20.18
N ILE A 592 -1.00 -13.43 -19.28
CA ILE A 592 -1.23 -13.42 -17.84
C ILE A 592 -1.03 -12.01 -17.29
N THR A 593 -1.99 -11.56 -16.50
CA THR A 593 -1.85 -10.43 -15.60
C THR A 593 -2.11 -10.91 -14.18
N ASN A 594 -1.33 -10.44 -13.22
CA ASN A 594 -1.49 -10.82 -11.83
C ASN A 594 -1.23 -9.62 -10.92
N GLN A 595 -1.96 -9.56 -9.82
CA GLN A 595 -1.82 -8.58 -8.75
C GLN A 595 -2.08 -9.31 -7.44
N GLY A 596 -1.11 -9.32 -6.53
CA GLY A 596 -1.19 -10.10 -5.31
C GLY A 596 -1.63 -11.55 -5.50
N ASP A 597 -2.71 -11.91 -4.81
CA ASP A 597 -3.36 -13.22 -4.86
C ASP A 597 -4.48 -13.32 -5.93
N LEU A 598 -4.53 -12.38 -6.88
CA LEU A 598 -5.41 -12.36 -8.03
C LEU A 598 -4.59 -12.62 -9.30
N ILE A 599 -5.03 -13.59 -10.09
CA ILE A 599 -4.47 -13.86 -11.43
C ILE A 599 -5.59 -13.91 -12.46
N GLU A 600 -5.31 -13.30 -13.60
CA GLU A 600 -6.14 -13.33 -14.79
C GLU A 600 -5.30 -13.84 -15.97
N ALA A 601 -5.79 -14.90 -16.61
CA ALA A 601 -5.14 -15.54 -17.74
C ALA A 601 -6.12 -15.57 -18.92
N VAL A 602 -5.71 -14.97 -20.05
CA VAL A 602 -6.51 -14.87 -21.26
C VAL A 602 -5.83 -15.61 -22.40
N HIS A 603 -6.58 -16.43 -23.10
CA HIS A 603 -6.16 -17.06 -24.36
C HIS A 603 -7.19 -16.76 -25.43
N LYS A 604 -6.75 -16.33 -26.62
CA LYS A 604 -7.63 -16.03 -27.77
C LYS A 604 -7.18 -16.83 -28.99
N ALA A 605 -8.09 -17.04 -29.94
CA ALA A 605 -7.82 -17.56 -31.28
C ALA A 605 -7.03 -18.89 -31.28
N ALA A 606 -7.70 -19.99 -30.94
CA ALA A 606 -7.15 -21.35 -31.04
C ALA A 606 -8.17 -22.32 -31.65
N THR A 607 -7.70 -23.46 -32.14
CA THR A 607 -8.58 -24.51 -32.66
C THR A 607 -9.44 -25.12 -31.55
N GLU A 608 -10.61 -25.65 -31.88
CA GLU A 608 -11.52 -26.30 -30.91
C GLU A 608 -10.79 -27.35 -30.03
N PRO A 609 -9.95 -28.27 -30.57
CA PRO A 609 -9.24 -29.25 -29.75
C PRO A 609 -8.22 -28.63 -28.79
N GLU A 610 -7.56 -27.53 -29.19
CA GLU A 610 -6.61 -26.82 -28.33
C GLU A 610 -7.31 -26.13 -27.16
N ILE A 611 -8.47 -25.52 -27.40
CA ILE A 611 -9.30 -24.91 -26.35
C ILE A 611 -9.75 -25.97 -25.36
N GLN A 612 -10.26 -27.11 -25.85
CA GLN A 612 -10.66 -28.22 -24.99
C GLN A 612 -9.48 -28.72 -24.13
N LYS A 613 -8.30 -28.91 -24.71
CA LYS A 613 -7.10 -29.33 -23.97
C LYS A 613 -6.73 -28.33 -22.87
N LYS A 614 -6.76 -27.03 -23.16
CA LYS A 614 -6.45 -25.97 -22.18
C LYS A 614 -7.51 -25.89 -21.08
N LEU A 615 -8.80 -26.03 -21.41
CA LEU A 615 -9.87 -26.10 -20.42
C LEU A 615 -9.72 -27.32 -19.50
N ALA A 616 -9.33 -28.47 -20.04
CA ALA A 616 -9.02 -29.64 -19.22
C ALA A 616 -7.87 -29.35 -18.25
N THR A 617 -6.79 -28.71 -18.71
CA THR A 617 -5.70 -28.29 -17.83
C THR A 617 -6.16 -27.34 -16.73
N ILE A 618 -6.99 -26.33 -17.03
CA ILE A 618 -7.58 -25.44 -16.03
C ILE A 618 -8.41 -26.23 -15.01
N GLY A 619 -9.23 -27.16 -15.47
CA GLY A 619 -9.97 -28.06 -14.59
C GLY A 619 -9.05 -28.85 -13.68
N HIS A 620 -7.89 -29.29 -14.19
CA HIS A 620 -6.90 -29.97 -13.37
C HIS A 620 -6.27 -29.07 -12.31
N ILE A 621 -6.00 -27.80 -12.64
CA ILE A 621 -5.43 -26.80 -11.73
C ILE A 621 -6.41 -26.54 -10.59
N VAL A 622 -7.68 -26.21 -10.89
CA VAL A 622 -8.69 -25.89 -9.87
C VAL A 622 -8.88 -27.05 -8.89
N ALA A 623 -8.97 -28.28 -9.40
CA ALA A 623 -9.08 -29.46 -8.56
C ALA A 623 -7.84 -29.71 -7.71
N HIS A 624 -6.64 -29.44 -8.24
CA HIS A 624 -5.40 -29.60 -7.48
C HIS A 624 -5.29 -28.56 -6.36
N ILE A 625 -5.62 -27.30 -6.63
CA ILE A 625 -5.62 -26.24 -5.62
C ILE A 625 -6.61 -26.56 -4.50
N ALA A 626 -7.80 -27.07 -4.83
CA ALA A 626 -8.79 -27.43 -3.81
C ALA A 626 -8.26 -28.48 -2.82
N ILE A 627 -7.48 -29.47 -3.28
CA ILE A 627 -6.96 -30.55 -2.43
C ILE A 627 -5.60 -30.23 -1.79
N SER A 628 -4.84 -29.30 -2.34
CA SER A 628 -3.48 -28.96 -1.92
C SER A 628 -3.47 -27.66 -1.13
N ASN A 629 -3.47 -27.74 0.21
CA ASN A 629 -3.48 -26.56 1.06
C ASN A 629 -2.39 -26.64 2.16
N PRO A 630 -1.29 -25.86 2.07
CA PRO A 630 -0.92 -24.96 0.96
C PRO A 630 -0.43 -25.74 -0.28
N VAL A 631 -0.50 -25.11 -1.46
CA VAL A 631 0.10 -25.65 -2.71
C VAL A 631 1.63 -25.60 -2.63
N ALA A 632 2.18 -24.51 -2.09
CA ALA A 632 3.60 -24.31 -1.87
C ALA A 632 3.81 -23.27 -0.77
N GLN A 633 4.93 -23.34 -0.05
CA GLN A 633 5.26 -22.38 1.02
C GLN A 633 5.85 -21.07 0.49
N ASN A 634 6.45 -21.10 -0.70
CA ASN A 634 7.09 -19.94 -1.33
C ASN A 634 7.16 -20.09 -2.85
N SER A 635 7.50 -19.01 -3.55
CA SER A 635 7.54 -18.97 -5.02
C SER A 635 8.54 -19.96 -5.64
N GLN A 636 9.67 -20.26 -4.99
CA GLN A 636 10.63 -21.25 -5.52
C GLN A 636 10.07 -22.67 -5.49
N GLN A 637 9.36 -23.02 -4.41
CA GLN A 637 8.66 -24.31 -4.32
C GLN A 637 7.52 -24.37 -5.33
N ALA A 638 6.77 -23.28 -5.51
CA ALA A 638 5.67 -23.22 -6.48
C ALA A 638 6.11 -23.54 -7.91
N ILE A 639 7.28 -23.03 -8.34
CA ILE A 639 7.83 -23.32 -9.68
C ILE A 639 8.13 -24.82 -9.81
N LYS A 640 8.70 -25.45 -8.78
CA LYS A 640 9.00 -26.90 -8.80
C LYS A 640 7.72 -27.73 -8.86
N GLU A 641 6.72 -27.38 -8.05
CA GLU A 641 5.43 -28.06 -8.05
C GLU A 641 4.69 -27.88 -9.39
N ALA A 642 4.79 -26.72 -10.03
CA ALA A 642 4.23 -26.48 -11.36
C ALA A 642 4.84 -27.40 -12.43
N VAL A 643 6.15 -27.67 -12.36
CA VAL A 643 6.83 -28.61 -13.26
C VAL A 643 6.37 -30.05 -13.01
N ILE A 644 6.28 -30.47 -11.74
CA ILE A 644 5.80 -31.81 -11.37
C ILE A 644 4.35 -32.01 -11.83
N PHE A 645 3.49 -31.02 -11.55
CA PHE A 645 2.10 -31.01 -11.98
C PHE A 645 1.98 -31.13 -13.51
N SER A 646 2.73 -30.32 -14.25
CA SER A 646 2.69 -30.30 -15.71
C SER A 646 3.17 -31.63 -16.32
N ALA A 647 4.19 -32.26 -15.72
CA ALA A 647 4.65 -33.59 -16.13
C ALA A 647 3.60 -34.68 -15.88
N GLY A 648 2.75 -34.51 -14.87
CA GLY A 648 1.66 -35.44 -14.53
C GLY A 648 0.38 -35.29 -15.37
N LEU A 649 0.30 -34.29 -16.25
CA LEU A 649 -0.82 -34.10 -17.19
C LEU A 649 -0.70 -34.95 -18.47
N GLY A 650 0.45 -35.61 -18.67
CA GLY A 650 0.81 -36.37 -19.88
C GLY A 650 0.29 -37.80 -19.93
#